data_AF-A0A8X7PVG1-F1
#
_entry.id   AF-A0A8X7PVG1-F1
#
_cell.length_a   1.000
_cell.length_b   1.000
_cell.length_c   1.000
_cell.angle_alpha   90.00
_cell.angle_beta   90.00
_cell.angle_gamma   90.00
#
_symmetry.space_group_name_H-M   'P 1'
#
loop_
_entity.id
_entity.type
_entity.pdbx_description
1 polymer ?
#
loop_
_entity_poly.entity_id
_entity_poly.type
_entity_poly.pdbx_seq_one_letter_code
_entity_poly.pdbx_strand_id
1 'polypeptide(L)'
;MEQRKNDIESYDDQQKWVLDSSLDSRGEIPVRARTGAWRAALFIIAIEFSERLSYFGISTSLVVYLTTILHQDLKMAVRNANYWSGVTTLMPLLGGFVADAYIGRYATVLLATLIYLMGLILLTLSWFIPGLKPCHEEVCVEPRKAHEIAFFIAIYLISIGTGGHKPSLESFGADQFEDDHPEERKMKMSYFNWWSAGLCAGVLTAVTIVVYIEDHIGWGVAGIILTVVMATSLLVFLIGKPFYRYRAPSGSPLTPMLQVFVAAVAKRHLPRPNDSSLLHELSREEYSKGRLLSRTEKLKFLDKASIIENRGSDNAMAEKESPWKLATVTKVEELKLLINMIPIWFFTLAFGICATQSTTFFIKQAIIMDRHIGHSFIVPPSSMFALVALSMIISVTVYEKILVPLSRRLTGKERGISILQRIGTGMVFSLLAMIIAALVERKRLDYTKQHHVPMNAIWLAPQFIVIGIADAFTLVGLQEYFYDQVPDSMRSLGIGLYLSVVGAASFVNNLLMTVTDRLAEEISGKTLFGKDLNSSRLDRFYWTLAALTAANICFFVFVARRYTYKSVQSSVTLGASPSPVPRRSIPVRAKVAASESSITGSNRMLVFVPPHPLIKHWISVLRNDQTPSPIFRSAIAELGRLLMYEASREWLPTVVGEIMSPMGAASVEFIDPREPIAVVPILRAGLALAEHASTVLPANKIYHLGISRDEETLLPSVYLNKLPDEFPENSRVFLVDPMLATGGTIVAAMDLLKERGLSVQQIKVICAVAAPPALSKLNEKYPGLHVYTGIIDPQVNEKGFIIPGLGDAGDRSFGT
;
A
#
# COMPACT_ATOMS: atom_id res chain seq x y z
N MET A 1 15.24 -37.55 24.16
CA MET A 1 14.83 -36.39 25.00
C MET A 1 15.65 -35.15 24.66
N GLU A 2 16.96 -35.27 24.39
CA GLU A 2 17.81 -34.18 23.87
C GLU A 2 17.39 -33.67 22.48
N GLN A 3 17.01 -34.55 21.55
CA GLN A 3 16.62 -34.13 20.20
C GLN A 3 15.35 -33.27 20.17
N ARG A 4 14.35 -33.64 21.00
CA ARG A 4 13.14 -32.83 21.22
C ARG A 4 13.43 -31.50 21.94
N LYS A 5 14.51 -31.44 22.73
CA LYS A 5 14.96 -30.22 23.41
C LYS A 5 15.64 -29.27 22.43
N ASN A 6 16.46 -29.81 21.52
CA ASN A 6 17.12 -29.07 20.45
C ASN A 6 16.13 -28.55 19.38
N ASP A 7 15.08 -29.31 19.05
CA ASP A 7 14.05 -28.88 18.09
C ASP A 7 13.14 -27.78 18.68
N ILE A 8 12.87 -27.83 19.99
CA ILE A 8 12.18 -26.76 20.72
C ILE A 8 13.09 -25.52 20.81
N GLU A 9 14.38 -25.69 21.14
CA GLU A 9 15.36 -24.60 21.15
C GLU A 9 15.55 -23.95 19.77
N SER A 10 15.53 -24.73 18.67
CA SER A 10 15.64 -24.21 17.29
C SER A 10 14.40 -23.43 16.83
N TYR A 11 13.20 -23.84 17.24
CA TYR A 11 11.95 -23.10 16.96
C TYR A 11 11.85 -21.83 17.81
N ASP A 12 12.27 -21.91 19.07
CA ASP A 12 12.35 -20.78 19.99
C ASP A 12 13.43 -19.77 19.55
N ASP A 13 14.56 -20.24 19.00
CA ASP A 13 15.58 -19.38 18.39
C ASP A 13 15.07 -18.68 17.12
N GLN A 14 14.28 -19.33 16.25
CA GLN A 14 13.64 -18.63 15.12
C GLN A 14 12.61 -17.58 15.54
N GLN A 15 11.96 -17.74 16.69
CA GLN A 15 11.09 -16.69 17.27
C GLN A 15 11.87 -15.57 17.98
N LYS A 16 13.11 -15.84 18.38
CA LYS A 16 13.98 -14.92 19.10
C LYS A 16 14.69 -13.93 18.18
N TRP A 17 15.01 -14.33 16.95
CA TRP A 17 15.72 -13.49 15.97
C TRP A 17 14.79 -12.89 14.92
N VAL A 18 15.15 -11.71 14.41
CA VAL A 18 14.44 -11.03 13.32
C VAL A 18 15.15 -11.35 12.01
N LEU A 19 14.45 -11.95 11.04
CA LEU A 19 15.07 -12.51 9.83
C LEU A 19 14.72 -11.72 8.56
N ASP A 20 14.35 -10.45 8.72
CA ASP A 20 13.86 -9.58 7.64
C ASP A 20 14.96 -8.72 6.99
N SER A 21 16.23 -9.10 7.12
CA SER A 21 17.46 -8.36 6.74
C SER A 21 17.73 -7.07 7.51
N SER A 22 17.03 -6.83 8.61
CA SER A 22 17.40 -5.79 9.56
C SER A 22 18.64 -6.19 10.36
N LEU A 23 19.36 -5.18 10.86
CA LEU A 23 20.52 -5.31 11.74
C LEU A 23 20.27 -4.55 13.06
N ASP A 24 20.91 -4.97 14.15
CA ASP A 24 20.95 -4.21 15.39
C ASP A 24 22.00 -3.07 15.31
N SER A 25 22.12 -2.29 16.39
CA SER A 25 23.09 -1.19 16.47
C SER A 25 24.57 -1.60 16.35
N ARG A 26 24.89 -2.89 16.43
CA ARG A 26 26.23 -3.48 16.28
C ARG A 26 26.44 -4.13 14.91
N GLY A 27 25.42 -4.12 14.04
CA GLY A 27 25.47 -4.77 12.73
C GLY A 27 25.19 -6.27 12.77
N GLU A 28 24.66 -6.79 13.89
CA GLU A 28 24.31 -8.20 14.06
C GLU A 28 22.82 -8.44 13.79
N ILE A 29 22.39 -9.69 13.68
CA ILE A 29 20.97 -10.04 13.55
C ILE A 29 20.22 -9.59 14.82
N PRO A 30 19.12 -8.82 14.72
CA PRO A 30 18.44 -8.27 15.87
C PRO A 30 17.74 -9.35 16.70
N VAL A 31 17.84 -9.23 18.04
CA VAL A 31 17.00 -9.99 18.98
C VAL A 31 15.64 -9.30 19.08
N ARG A 32 14.56 -10.04 18.79
CA ARG A 32 13.18 -9.55 18.74
C ARG A 32 12.73 -8.94 20.07
N ALA A 33 13.05 -9.59 21.20
CA ALA A 33 12.68 -9.11 22.54
C ALA A 33 13.36 -7.80 22.97
N ARG A 34 14.49 -7.44 22.35
CA ARG A 34 15.31 -6.28 22.75
C ARG A 34 15.19 -5.10 21.79
N THR A 35 14.88 -5.35 20.52
CA THR A 35 14.95 -4.35 19.43
C THR A 35 13.61 -4.22 18.71
N GLY A 36 13.35 -3.04 18.14
CA GLY A 36 12.16 -2.73 17.34
C GLY A 36 10.88 -2.58 18.15
N ALA A 37 9.76 -2.84 17.48
CA ALA A 37 8.41 -2.76 18.00
C ALA A 37 8.10 -1.43 18.70
N TRP A 38 7.21 -1.45 19.69
CA TRP A 38 6.74 -0.26 20.41
C TRP A 38 7.85 0.50 21.14
N ARG A 39 8.87 -0.19 21.66
CA ARG A 39 9.98 0.47 22.36
C ARG A 39 10.72 1.42 21.44
N ALA A 40 11.08 0.98 20.24
CA ALA A 40 11.70 1.81 19.21
C ALA A 40 10.76 2.90 18.69
N ALA A 41 9.51 2.51 18.39
CA ALA A 41 8.52 3.39 17.78
C ALA A 41 8.22 4.67 18.59
N LEU A 42 8.21 4.60 19.92
CA LEU A 42 7.94 5.76 20.78
C LEU A 42 8.98 6.88 20.61
N PHE A 43 10.27 6.52 20.49
CA PHE A 43 11.34 7.49 20.25
C PHE A 43 11.21 8.16 18.88
N ILE A 44 10.76 7.40 17.88
CA ILE A 44 10.57 7.85 16.49
C ILE A 44 9.37 8.81 16.39
N ILE A 45 8.27 8.53 17.09
CA ILE A 45 7.09 9.42 17.13
C ILE A 45 7.43 10.76 17.79
N ALA A 46 8.28 10.77 18.83
CA ALA A 46 8.65 11.98 19.55
C ALA A 46 9.41 13.00 18.65
N ILE A 47 10.32 12.51 17.81
CA ILE A 47 11.05 13.38 16.88
C ILE A 47 10.18 13.85 15.71
N GLU A 48 9.27 12.99 15.21
CA GLU A 48 8.29 13.42 14.20
C GLU A 48 7.39 14.57 14.70
N PHE A 49 6.91 14.49 15.95
CA PHE A 49 6.12 15.56 16.56
C PHE A 49 6.84 16.91 16.51
N SER A 50 8.13 16.93 16.87
CA SER A 50 8.93 18.17 16.89
C SER A 50 9.16 18.78 15.51
N GLU A 51 9.33 17.94 14.49
CA GLU A 51 9.47 18.41 13.10
C GLU A 51 8.17 19.01 12.61
N ARG A 52 7.03 18.35 12.84
CA ARG A 52 5.72 18.89 12.43
C ARG A 52 5.38 20.19 13.13
N LEU A 53 5.67 20.26 14.43
CA LEU A 53 5.50 21.47 15.21
C LEU A 53 6.26 22.65 14.57
N SER A 54 7.54 22.43 14.27
CA SER A 54 8.42 23.46 13.71
C SER A 54 8.05 23.83 12.27
N TYR A 55 7.82 22.84 11.41
CA TYR A 55 7.50 23.05 10.00
C TYR A 55 6.20 23.84 9.84
N PHE A 56 5.12 23.45 10.53
CA PHE A 56 3.85 24.14 10.37
C PHE A 56 3.84 25.52 11.02
N GLY A 57 4.51 25.70 12.17
CA GLY A 57 4.65 27.03 12.80
C GLY A 57 5.30 28.02 11.84
N ILE A 58 6.46 27.63 11.28
CA ILE A 58 7.18 28.45 10.31
C ILE A 58 6.36 28.62 9.01
N SER A 59 5.85 27.53 8.44
CA SER A 59 5.18 27.56 7.13
C SER A 59 3.93 28.43 7.11
N THR A 60 3.09 28.38 8.16
CA THR A 60 1.84 29.17 8.21
C THR A 60 2.13 30.64 8.53
N SER A 61 3.21 30.93 9.23
CA SER A 61 3.55 32.29 9.64
C SER A 61 4.53 32.97 8.67
N LEU A 62 5.17 32.23 7.76
CA LEU A 62 6.17 32.75 6.83
C LEU A 62 5.67 33.95 6.02
N VAL A 63 4.47 33.86 5.45
CA VAL A 63 3.91 34.97 4.67
C VAL A 63 3.63 36.19 5.54
N VAL A 64 3.27 36.00 6.81
CA VAL A 64 3.13 37.11 7.78
C VAL A 64 4.50 37.74 8.01
N TYR A 65 5.50 36.94 8.36
CA TYR A 65 6.89 37.37 8.61
C TYR A 65 7.45 38.21 7.46
N LEU A 66 7.32 37.72 6.23
CA LEU A 66 7.88 38.37 5.04
C LEU A 66 7.29 39.77 4.82
N THR A 67 6.02 40.00 5.17
CA THR A 67 5.41 41.33 5.00
C THR A 67 5.55 42.23 6.21
N THR A 68 5.57 41.69 7.43
CA THR A 68 5.57 42.51 8.66
C THR A 68 6.97 42.79 9.18
N ILE A 69 7.91 41.85 9.02
CA ILE A 69 9.30 41.98 9.51
C ILE A 69 10.26 42.32 8.38
N LEU A 70 10.09 41.72 7.19
CA LEU A 70 10.91 42.03 6.03
C LEU A 70 10.29 43.07 5.09
N HIS A 71 9.10 43.59 5.41
CA HIS A 71 8.40 44.65 4.66
C HIS A 71 8.29 44.39 3.14
N GLN A 72 8.20 43.11 2.73
CA GLN A 72 7.99 42.74 1.34
C GLN A 72 6.55 43.05 0.92
N ASP A 73 6.37 43.45 -0.34
CA ASP A 73 5.04 43.58 -0.93
C ASP A 73 4.34 42.22 -1.03
N LEU A 74 3.01 42.24 -1.16
CA LEU A 74 2.18 41.04 -1.18
C LEU A 74 2.66 40.02 -2.22
N LYS A 75 3.00 40.48 -3.43
CA LYS A 75 3.39 39.60 -4.54
C LYS A 75 4.74 38.96 -4.26
N MET A 76 5.72 39.72 -3.77
CA MET A 76 7.04 39.17 -3.43
C MET A 76 6.98 38.21 -2.23
N ALA A 77 6.25 38.56 -1.18
CA ALA A 77 6.09 37.73 0.01
C ALA A 77 5.47 36.36 -0.33
N VAL A 78 4.38 36.34 -1.12
CA VAL A 78 3.75 35.09 -1.55
C VAL A 78 4.68 34.28 -2.46
N ARG A 79 5.42 34.92 -3.37
CA ARG A 79 6.39 34.24 -4.23
C ARG A 79 7.50 33.56 -3.43
N ASN A 80 8.09 34.27 -2.47
CA ASN A 80 9.14 33.76 -1.60
C ASN A 80 8.65 32.62 -0.71
N ALA A 81 7.43 32.73 -0.16
CA ALA A 81 6.83 31.63 0.59
C ALA A 81 6.57 30.39 -0.27
N ASN A 82 6.09 30.57 -1.50
CA ASN A 82 5.93 29.47 -2.46
C ASN A 82 7.27 28.86 -2.87
N TYR A 83 8.33 29.66 -3.04
CA TYR A 83 9.66 29.13 -3.33
C TYR A 83 10.20 28.30 -2.16
N TRP A 84 10.08 28.80 -0.92
CA TRP A 84 10.49 28.06 0.26
C TRP A 84 9.69 26.76 0.43
N SER A 85 8.35 26.82 0.32
CA SER A 85 7.48 25.62 0.36
C SER A 85 7.86 24.64 -0.75
N GLY A 86 8.09 25.16 -1.95
CA GLY A 86 8.54 24.43 -3.13
C GLY A 86 9.80 23.63 -2.90
N VAL A 87 10.87 24.30 -2.43
CA VAL A 87 12.15 23.67 -2.10
C VAL A 87 11.97 22.66 -0.96
N THR A 88 11.30 23.05 0.12
CA THR A 88 11.12 22.22 1.33
C THR A 88 10.39 20.90 1.04
N THR A 89 9.46 20.89 0.09
CA THR A 89 8.67 19.70 -0.25
C THR A 89 9.15 18.95 -1.48
N LEU A 90 10.07 19.52 -2.28
CA LEU A 90 10.85 18.79 -3.30
C LEU A 90 12.10 18.10 -2.73
N MET A 91 12.76 18.71 -1.74
CA MET A 91 13.98 18.17 -1.13
C MET A 91 13.86 16.73 -0.59
N PRO A 92 12.68 16.26 -0.11
CA PRO A 92 12.44 14.85 0.20
C PRO A 92 12.78 13.85 -0.90
N LEU A 93 12.70 14.22 -2.18
CA LEU A 93 13.15 13.36 -3.28
C LEU A 93 14.66 13.09 -3.19
N LEU A 94 15.45 14.14 -2.95
CA LEU A 94 16.90 14.04 -2.81
C LEU A 94 17.28 13.31 -1.51
N GLY A 95 16.63 13.67 -0.39
CA GLY A 95 16.88 13.05 0.90
C GLY A 95 16.53 11.56 0.93
N GLY A 96 15.37 11.18 0.37
CA GLY A 96 14.95 9.79 0.24
C GLY A 96 15.89 8.98 -0.67
N PHE A 97 16.32 9.55 -1.79
CA PHE A 97 17.33 8.94 -2.66
C PHE A 97 18.66 8.70 -1.93
N VAL A 98 19.18 9.70 -1.21
CA VAL A 98 20.44 9.58 -0.46
C VAL A 98 20.34 8.52 0.65
N ALA A 99 19.19 8.45 1.33
CA ALA A 99 18.92 7.45 2.37
C ALA A 99 18.89 6.03 1.81
N ASP A 100 18.15 5.80 0.73
CA ASP A 100 18.00 4.46 0.15
C ASP A 100 19.28 4.00 -0.59
N ALA A 101 20.01 4.94 -1.21
CA ALA A 101 21.16 4.62 -2.07
C ALA A 101 22.52 4.51 -1.35
N TYR A 102 22.81 5.39 -0.38
CA TYR A 102 24.19 5.57 0.10
C TYR A 102 24.33 5.50 1.63
N ILE A 103 23.57 6.32 2.36
CA ILE A 103 23.88 6.61 3.78
C ILE A 103 23.09 5.69 4.73
N GLY A 104 21.92 5.20 4.31
CA GLY A 104 20.99 4.48 5.17
C GLY A 104 20.05 5.42 5.95
N ARG A 105 18.85 4.91 6.28
CA ARG A 105 17.74 5.73 6.79
C ARG A 105 18.04 6.44 8.11
N TYR A 106 18.59 5.73 9.10
CA TYR A 106 18.92 6.31 10.41
C TYR A 106 19.94 7.46 10.31
N ALA A 107 21.03 7.24 9.57
CA ALA A 107 22.09 8.24 9.45
C ALA A 107 21.60 9.46 8.65
N THR A 108 20.75 9.27 7.64
CA THR A 108 20.09 10.39 6.95
C THR A 108 19.19 11.18 7.90
N VAL A 109 18.35 10.53 8.72
CA VAL A 109 17.54 11.23 9.73
C VAL A 109 18.44 12.05 10.66
N LEU A 110 19.47 11.44 11.23
CA LEU A 110 20.37 12.11 12.17
C LEU A 110 21.04 13.34 11.55
N LEU A 111 21.66 13.21 10.38
CA LEU A 111 22.30 14.31 9.68
C LEU A 111 21.29 15.41 9.33
N ALA A 112 20.11 15.02 8.88
CA ALA A 112 19.06 15.95 8.49
C ALA A 112 18.51 16.73 9.70
N THR A 113 18.30 16.08 10.85
CA THR A 113 17.91 16.75 12.10
C THR A 113 18.99 17.71 12.58
N LEU A 114 20.27 17.37 12.47
CA LEU A 114 21.36 18.28 12.82
C LEU A 114 21.37 19.54 11.94
N ILE A 115 21.17 19.38 10.63
CA ILE A 115 21.04 20.51 9.69
C ILE A 115 19.79 21.34 10.01
N TYR A 116 18.66 20.68 10.31
CA TYR A 116 17.43 21.34 10.72
C TYR A 116 17.66 22.19 11.97
N LEU A 117 18.29 21.61 13.00
CA LEU A 117 18.60 22.27 14.26
C LEU A 117 19.54 23.46 14.05
N MET A 118 20.54 23.34 13.17
CA MET A 118 21.41 24.47 12.80
C MET A 118 20.61 25.61 12.16
N GLY A 119 19.63 25.30 11.31
CA GLY A 119 18.71 26.28 10.74
C GLY A 119 17.86 26.98 11.82
N LEU A 120 17.28 26.23 12.76
CA LEU A 120 16.52 26.80 13.89
C LEU A 120 17.39 27.65 14.82
N ILE A 121 18.63 27.22 15.11
CA ILE A 121 19.59 27.99 15.90
C ILE A 121 19.90 29.30 15.19
N LEU A 122 20.20 29.28 13.88
CA LEU A 122 20.48 30.48 13.11
C LEU A 122 19.27 31.44 13.09
N LEU A 123 18.06 30.89 12.90
CA LEU A 123 16.82 31.66 12.92
C LEU A 123 16.63 32.34 14.28
N THR A 124 16.86 31.61 15.37
CA THR A 124 16.76 32.12 16.74
C THR A 124 17.82 33.18 17.02
N LEU A 125 19.09 32.90 16.70
CA LEU A 125 20.20 33.83 16.89
C LEU A 125 20.01 35.14 16.10
N SER A 126 19.34 35.09 14.93
CA SER A 126 19.04 36.28 14.14
C SER A 126 18.20 37.32 14.89
N TRP A 127 17.51 36.94 15.96
CA TRP A 127 16.72 37.86 16.79
C TRP A 127 17.47 38.44 18.00
N PHE A 128 18.54 37.78 18.45
CA PHE A 128 19.28 38.17 19.65
C PHE A 128 20.64 38.82 19.36
N ILE A 129 21.25 38.51 18.21
CA ILE A 129 22.54 39.09 17.84
C ILE A 129 22.34 40.52 17.30
N PRO A 130 22.94 41.56 17.90
CA PRO A 130 22.73 42.94 17.49
C PRO A 130 23.08 43.22 16.01
N GLY A 131 24.03 42.46 15.43
CA GLY A 131 24.41 42.54 14.03
C GLY A 131 23.41 41.92 13.04
N LEU A 132 22.56 41.01 13.52
CA LEU A 132 21.58 40.26 12.72
C LEU A 132 20.13 40.59 13.06
N LYS A 133 19.88 41.33 14.15
CA LYS A 133 18.54 41.71 14.61
C LYS A 133 17.77 42.49 13.54
N PRO A 134 16.47 42.20 13.33
CA PRO A 134 15.63 43.01 12.46
C PRO A 134 15.52 44.44 13.02
N CYS A 135 15.51 45.43 12.14
CA CYS A 135 15.28 46.81 12.56
C CYS A 135 13.78 47.06 12.68
N HIS A 136 13.35 47.78 13.72
CA HIS A 136 11.95 48.16 13.87
C HIS A 136 11.60 49.38 13.00
N GLU A 137 10.37 49.43 12.50
CA GLU A 137 9.84 50.49 11.61
C GLU A 137 10.06 51.91 12.13
N GLU A 138 10.09 52.10 13.46
CA GLU A 138 10.31 53.43 14.06
C GLU A 138 11.75 53.97 13.86
N VAL A 139 12.70 53.10 13.47
CA VAL A 139 14.13 53.44 13.41
C VAL A 139 14.74 53.26 12.02
N CYS A 140 14.20 52.36 11.18
CA CYS A 140 14.73 52.09 9.84
C CYS A 140 13.63 52.05 8.78
N VAL A 141 13.91 52.68 7.62
CA VAL A 141 13.04 52.66 6.44
C VAL A 141 13.16 51.34 5.65
N GLU A 142 14.31 50.66 5.74
CA GLU A 142 14.56 49.38 5.05
C GLU A 142 14.99 48.27 6.04
N PRO A 143 14.58 47.01 5.81
CA PRO A 143 15.03 45.89 6.62
C PRO A 143 16.54 45.71 6.49
N ARG A 144 17.18 45.33 7.60
CA ARG A 144 18.63 45.11 7.61
C ARG A 144 18.97 43.92 6.71
N LYS A 145 19.73 44.15 5.62
CA LYS A 145 20.14 43.11 4.68
C LYS A 145 20.81 41.89 5.34
N ALA A 146 21.58 42.11 6.40
CA ALA A 146 22.21 41.02 7.16
C ALA A 146 21.17 40.09 7.82
N HIS A 147 20.07 40.65 8.35
CA HIS A 147 18.95 39.87 8.90
C HIS A 147 18.26 39.07 7.80
N GLU A 148 17.94 39.71 6.67
CA GLU A 148 17.29 39.05 5.53
C GLU A 148 18.13 37.87 5.00
N ILE A 149 19.43 38.06 4.82
CA ILE A 149 20.35 36.99 4.38
C ILE A 149 20.38 35.84 5.41
N ALA A 150 20.56 36.14 6.69
CA ALA A 150 20.59 35.13 7.74
C ALA A 150 19.26 34.36 7.83
N PHE A 151 18.13 35.06 7.70
CA PHE A 151 16.80 34.47 7.67
C PHE A 151 16.64 33.49 6.50
N PHE A 152 16.97 33.90 5.28
CA PHE A 152 16.86 33.01 4.11
C PHE A 152 17.79 31.79 4.22
N ILE A 153 19.02 31.98 4.70
CA ILE A 153 19.93 30.85 4.97
C ILE A 153 19.30 29.90 6.00
N ALA A 154 18.75 30.43 7.09
CA ALA A 154 18.14 29.64 8.15
C ALA A 154 16.95 28.80 7.64
N ILE A 155 16.00 29.41 6.94
CA ILE A 155 14.81 28.69 6.47
C ILE A 155 15.15 27.67 5.37
N TYR A 156 16.17 27.89 4.53
CA TYR A 156 16.61 26.90 3.55
C TYR A 156 17.47 25.79 4.16
N LEU A 157 18.20 26.05 5.25
CA LEU A 157 18.80 24.97 6.06
C LEU A 157 17.71 24.07 6.65
N ILE A 158 16.62 24.67 7.15
CA ILE A 158 15.43 23.92 7.60
C ILE A 158 14.80 23.13 6.44
N SER A 159 14.75 23.67 5.22
CA SER A 159 14.30 22.93 4.04
C SER A 159 15.19 21.70 3.74
N ILE A 160 16.51 21.85 3.81
CA ILE A 160 17.47 20.76 3.61
C ILE A 160 17.28 19.68 4.68
N GLY A 161 17.15 20.08 5.95
CA GLY A 161 16.87 19.19 7.07
C GLY A 161 15.55 18.45 6.90
N THR A 162 14.47 19.15 6.55
CA THR A 162 13.16 18.54 6.25
C THR A 162 13.26 17.47 5.15
N GLY A 163 14.08 17.71 4.13
CA GLY A 163 14.27 16.82 3.00
C GLY A 163 14.84 15.46 3.35
N GLY A 164 15.86 15.39 4.21
CA GLY A 164 16.38 14.10 4.68
C GLY A 164 15.48 13.47 5.75
N HIS A 165 14.91 14.30 6.63
CA HIS A 165 14.17 13.87 7.80
C HIS A 165 12.87 13.14 7.45
N LYS A 166 11.96 13.80 6.72
CA LYS A 166 10.60 13.29 6.45
C LYS A 166 10.57 11.89 5.80
N PRO A 167 11.18 11.69 4.62
CA PRO A 167 11.06 10.40 3.92
C PRO A 167 11.77 9.26 4.65
N SER A 168 12.89 9.57 5.30
CA SER A 168 13.72 8.58 5.97
C SER A 168 13.14 8.16 7.32
N LEU A 169 12.58 9.10 8.10
CA LEU A 169 12.04 8.81 9.43
C LEU A 169 10.76 7.97 9.36
N GLU A 170 9.86 8.28 8.43
CA GLU A 170 8.62 7.51 8.24
C GLU A 170 8.94 6.05 7.82
N SER A 171 9.86 5.89 6.86
CA SER A 171 10.34 4.58 6.43
C SER A 171 11.09 3.83 7.55
N PHE A 172 11.92 4.54 8.31
CA PHE A 172 12.67 3.97 9.43
C PHE A 172 11.74 3.50 10.57
N GLY A 173 10.67 4.24 10.84
CA GLY A 173 9.64 3.83 11.79
C GLY A 173 8.91 2.56 11.36
N ALA A 174 8.60 2.44 10.06
CA ALA A 174 7.99 1.24 9.51
C ALA A 174 8.91 0.00 9.56
N ASP A 175 10.23 0.19 9.50
CA ASP A 175 11.24 -0.88 9.61
C ASP A 175 11.37 -1.46 11.02
N GLN A 176 10.78 -0.82 12.04
CA GLN A 176 10.84 -1.33 13.41
C GLN A 176 9.95 -2.58 13.62
N PHE A 177 9.16 -2.96 12.62
CA PHE A 177 8.20 -4.07 12.67
C PHE A 177 8.37 -5.00 11.47
N GLU A 178 8.50 -6.30 11.73
CA GLU A 178 8.62 -7.36 10.73
C GLU A 178 7.26 -7.69 10.08
N ASP A 179 7.20 -7.67 8.74
CA ASP A 179 5.95 -7.84 7.98
C ASP A 179 5.42 -9.28 8.00
N ASP A 180 6.32 -10.27 8.07
CA ASP A 180 6.00 -11.69 8.03
C ASP A 180 5.57 -12.25 9.40
N HIS A 181 5.84 -11.50 10.48
CA HIS A 181 5.42 -11.87 11.83
C HIS A 181 3.99 -11.36 12.12
N PRO A 182 3.02 -12.23 12.43
CA PRO A 182 1.61 -11.84 12.55
C PRO A 182 1.35 -10.84 13.68
N GLU A 183 2.05 -10.92 14.82
CA GLU A 183 1.87 -9.95 15.92
C GLU A 183 2.51 -8.59 15.63
N GLU A 184 3.80 -8.54 15.24
CA GLU A 184 4.44 -7.28 14.84
C GLU A 184 3.73 -6.61 13.67
N ARG A 185 3.16 -7.36 12.72
CA ARG A 185 2.30 -6.81 11.66
C ARG A 185 1.07 -6.08 12.22
N LYS A 186 0.42 -6.63 13.26
CA LYS A 186 -0.68 -5.95 13.96
C LYS A 186 -0.18 -4.71 14.71
N MET A 187 0.98 -4.80 15.36
CA MET A 187 1.59 -3.66 16.04
C MET A 187 1.96 -2.54 15.06
N LYS A 188 2.47 -2.87 13.87
CA LYS A 188 2.78 -1.94 12.79
C LYS A 188 1.55 -1.17 12.32
N MET A 189 0.42 -1.86 12.14
CA MET A 189 -0.85 -1.19 11.81
C MET A 189 -1.25 -0.20 12.92
N SER A 190 -1.11 -0.60 14.19
CA SER A 190 -1.39 0.30 15.31
C SER A 190 -0.36 1.44 15.44
N TYR A 191 0.89 1.22 15.05
CA TYR A 191 1.94 2.25 15.00
C TYR A 191 1.55 3.39 14.07
N PHE A 192 1.07 3.10 12.86
CA PHE A 192 0.64 4.14 11.93
C PHE A 192 -0.52 4.98 12.46
N ASN A 193 -1.41 4.41 13.27
CA ASN A 193 -2.47 5.16 13.95
C ASN A 193 -1.88 6.14 14.99
N TRP A 194 -0.92 5.68 15.80
CA TRP A 194 -0.26 6.52 16.81
C TRP A 194 0.66 7.58 16.20
N TRP A 195 1.36 7.23 15.12
CA TRP A 195 2.10 8.17 14.29
C TRP A 195 1.18 9.29 13.79
N SER A 196 0.01 8.93 13.22
CA SER A 196 -0.98 9.90 12.77
C SER A 196 -1.51 10.78 13.91
N ALA A 197 -1.72 10.23 15.10
CA ALA A 197 -2.09 11.01 16.28
C ALA A 197 -1.00 12.03 16.67
N GLY A 198 0.28 11.61 16.67
CA GLY A 198 1.42 12.48 16.92
C GLY A 198 1.54 13.62 15.89
N LEU A 199 1.35 13.30 14.60
CA LEU A 199 1.28 14.29 13.52
C LEU A 199 0.20 15.35 13.79
N CYS A 200 -1.03 14.90 14.08
CA CYS A 200 -2.17 15.77 14.30
C CYS A 200 -1.98 16.68 15.52
N ALA A 201 -1.43 16.13 16.61
CA ALA A 201 -1.07 16.91 17.79
C ALA A 201 -0.03 17.98 17.45
N GLY A 202 1.03 17.63 16.73
CA GLY A 202 2.09 18.57 16.33
C GLY A 202 1.56 19.72 15.48
N VAL A 203 0.71 19.44 14.49
CA VAL A 203 0.08 20.47 13.63
C VAL A 203 -0.81 21.39 14.46
N LEU A 204 -1.69 20.85 15.30
CA LEU A 204 -2.60 21.65 16.13
C LEU A 204 -1.83 22.55 17.10
N THR A 205 -0.82 22.02 17.79
CA THR A 205 0.03 22.80 18.68
C THR A 205 0.79 23.89 17.92
N ALA A 206 1.26 23.63 16.69
CA ALA A 206 1.95 24.61 15.89
C ALA A 206 1.05 25.81 15.55
N VAL A 207 -0.09 25.53 14.91
CA VAL A 207 -0.95 26.59 14.36
C VAL A 207 -1.77 27.32 15.43
N THR A 208 -1.80 26.81 16.65
CA THR A 208 -2.44 27.48 17.79
C THR A 208 -1.40 28.10 18.72
N ILE A 209 -0.64 27.30 19.46
CA ILE A 209 0.25 27.76 20.53
C ILE A 209 1.48 28.46 19.96
N VAL A 210 2.19 27.86 18.99
CA VAL A 210 3.41 28.47 18.44
C VAL A 210 3.08 29.77 17.73
N VAL A 211 2.06 29.75 16.87
CA VAL A 211 1.58 30.96 16.17
C VAL A 211 1.12 32.05 17.14
N TYR A 212 0.44 31.68 18.24
CA TYR A 212 0.07 32.64 19.27
C TYR A 212 1.30 33.31 19.92
N ILE A 213 2.33 32.52 20.21
CA ILE A 213 3.60 33.03 20.74
C ILE A 213 4.30 33.94 19.72
N GLU A 214 4.33 33.57 18.44
CA GLU A 214 4.90 34.40 17.37
C GLU A 214 4.23 35.77 17.27
N ASP A 215 2.89 35.81 17.33
CA ASP A 215 2.09 37.02 17.12
C ASP A 215 2.00 37.92 18.38
N HIS A 216 1.85 37.34 19.57
CA HIS A 216 1.59 38.10 20.80
C HIS A 216 2.82 38.31 21.70
N ILE A 217 3.81 37.41 21.67
CA ILE A 217 5.00 37.48 22.53
C ILE A 217 6.22 37.90 21.71
N GLY A 218 6.41 37.27 20.55
CA GLY A 218 7.44 37.61 19.58
C GLY A 218 8.16 36.39 19.00
N TRP A 219 8.60 36.54 17.76
CA TRP A 219 9.28 35.53 16.95
C TRP A 219 10.54 34.94 17.59
N GLY A 220 11.32 35.75 18.32
CA GLY A 220 12.53 35.26 18.99
C GLY A 220 12.24 34.22 20.07
N VAL A 221 11.15 34.38 20.84
CA VAL A 221 10.73 33.43 21.87
C VAL A 221 10.19 32.15 21.24
N ALA A 222 9.38 32.27 20.18
CA ALA A 222 8.93 31.12 19.40
C ALA A 222 10.13 30.32 18.84
N GLY A 223 11.15 31.00 18.31
CA GLY A 223 12.39 30.39 17.83
C GLY A 223 13.13 29.59 18.91
N ILE A 224 13.25 30.13 20.13
CA ILE A 224 13.85 29.40 21.27
C ILE A 224 13.06 28.11 21.55
N ILE A 225 11.73 28.20 21.63
CA ILE A 225 10.87 27.05 21.95
C ILE A 225 11.03 25.96 20.87
N LEU A 226 10.95 26.32 19.59
CA LEU A 226 11.13 25.36 18.49
C LEU A 226 12.52 24.71 18.53
N THR A 227 13.56 25.50 18.79
CA THR A 227 14.95 25.01 18.89
C THR A 227 15.13 24.04 20.05
N VAL A 228 14.61 24.37 21.24
CA VAL A 228 14.71 23.51 22.44
C VAL A 228 13.91 22.22 22.25
N VAL A 229 12.71 22.30 21.68
CA VAL A 229 11.88 21.10 21.40
C VAL A 229 12.57 20.18 20.41
N MET A 230 13.15 20.71 19.33
CA MET A 230 13.91 19.92 18.35
C MET A 230 15.21 19.33 18.93
N ALA A 231 15.95 20.09 19.75
CA ALA A 231 17.16 19.58 20.40
C ALA A 231 16.83 18.45 21.39
N THR A 232 15.75 18.60 22.15
CA THR A 232 15.28 17.59 23.11
C THR A 232 14.80 16.33 22.39
N SER A 233 14.05 16.47 21.30
CA SER A 233 13.57 15.32 20.53
C SER A 233 14.71 14.57 19.83
N LEU A 234 15.74 15.27 19.35
CA LEU A 234 16.97 14.66 18.85
C LEU A 234 17.67 13.84 19.93
N LEU A 235 17.78 14.36 21.16
CA LEU A 235 18.36 13.61 22.28
C LEU A 235 17.54 12.33 22.58
N VAL A 236 16.22 12.43 22.60
CA VAL A 236 15.31 11.29 22.75
C VAL A 236 15.53 10.26 21.63
N PHE A 237 15.64 10.71 20.38
CA PHE A 237 15.93 9.84 19.24
C PHE A 237 17.29 9.13 19.37
N LEU A 238 18.32 9.82 19.88
CA LEU A 238 19.64 9.24 20.12
C LEU A 238 19.63 8.21 21.27
N ILE A 239 18.87 8.46 22.34
CA ILE A 239 18.67 7.49 23.44
C ILE A 239 18.04 6.19 22.92
N GLY A 240 17.22 6.27 21.87
CA GLY A 240 16.59 5.11 21.22
C GLY A 240 17.56 4.19 20.45
N LYS A 241 18.79 4.63 20.17
CA LYS A 241 19.80 3.90 19.35
C LYS A 241 19.94 2.39 19.65
N PRO A 242 20.10 1.93 20.91
CA PRO A 242 20.26 0.50 21.19
C PRO A 242 19.00 -0.33 20.96
N PHE A 243 17.84 0.31 20.76
CA PHE A 243 16.56 -0.36 20.55
C PHE A 243 16.15 -0.41 19.08
N TYR A 244 16.81 0.32 18.18
CA TYR A 244 16.41 0.37 16.78
C TYR A 244 16.86 -0.85 15.97
N ARG A 245 16.07 -1.14 14.92
CA ARG A 245 16.41 -2.04 13.82
C ARG A 245 16.81 -1.22 12.60
N TYR A 246 17.88 -1.62 11.92
CA TYR A 246 18.52 -0.88 10.84
C TYR A 246 18.48 -1.67 9.53
N ARG A 247 18.11 -1.02 8.43
CA ARG A 247 18.23 -1.60 7.09
C ARG A 247 19.46 -1.09 6.36
N ALA A 248 20.20 -2.00 5.73
CA ALA A 248 21.36 -1.66 4.91
C ALA A 248 20.92 -1.00 3.59
N PRO A 249 21.64 0.04 3.10
CA PRO A 249 21.36 0.64 1.80
C PRO A 249 21.59 -0.37 0.67
N SER A 250 20.75 -0.32 -0.36
CA SER A 250 20.74 -1.30 -1.46
C SER A 250 21.39 -0.79 -2.75
N GLY A 251 22.13 0.33 -2.67
CA GLY A 251 22.71 1.02 -3.83
C GLY A 251 21.70 1.90 -4.56
N SER A 252 22.13 2.56 -5.64
CA SER A 252 21.29 3.51 -6.38
C SER A 252 20.04 2.85 -6.95
N PRO A 253 18.83 3.27 -6.53
CA PRO A 253 17.59 2.68 -7.02
C PRO A 253 17.24 3.13 -8.45
N LEU A 254 17.82 4.24 -8.93
CA LEU A 254 17.60 4.77 -10.27
C LEU A 254 18.49 4.10 -11.33
N THR A 255 19.63 3.54 -10.93
CA THR A 255 20.56 2.90 -11.86
C THR A 255 19.94 1.67 -12.57
N PRO A 256 19.23 0.76 -11.87
CA PRO A 256 18.46 -0.30 -12.51
C PRO A 256 17.40 0.20 -13.50
N MET A 257 16.76 1.33 -13.19
CA MET A 257 15.73 1.95 -14.06
C MET A 257 16.34 2.47 -15.36
N LEU A 258 17.49 3.15 -15.27
CA LEU A 258 18.25 3.61 -16.44
C LEU A 258 18.79 2.44 -17.26
N GLN A 259 19.26 1.37 -16.61
CA GLN A 259 19.70 0.14 -17.27
C GLN A 259 18.61 -0.48 -18.12
N VAL A 260 17.39 -0.60 -17.59
CA VAL A 260 16.23 -1.08 -18.33
C VAL A 260 15.95 -0.19 -19.54
N PHE A 261 15.94 1.13 -19.36
CA PHE A 261 15.64 2.06 -20.45
C PHE A 261 16.69 1.96 -21.58
N VAL A 262 17.98 1.96 -21.22
CA VAL A 262 19.09 1.83 -22.18
C VAL A 262 19.03 0.48 -22.90
N ALA A 263 18.81 -0.62 -22.18
CA ALA A 263 18.69 -1.95 -22.77
C ALA A 263 17.48 -2.05 -23.73
N ALA A 264 16.33 -1.48 -23.36
CA ALA A 264 15.14 -1.45 -24.22
C ALA A 264 15.37 -0.66 -25.51
N VAL A 265 16.09 0.48 -25.43
CA VAL A 265 16.43 1.31 -26.59
C VAL A 265 17.45 0.62 -27.49
N ALA A 266 18.48 -0.01 -26.92
CA ALA A 266 19.47 -0.79 -27.66
C ALA A 266 18.81 -1.95 -28.43
N LYS A 267 17.89 -2.67 -27.77
CA LYS A 267 17.15 -3.81 -28.32
C LYS A 267 15.90 -3.41 -29.11
N ARG A 268 15.73 -2.12 -29.45
CA ARG A 268 14.52 -1.62 -30.13
C ARG A 268 14.25 -2.27 -31.48
N HIS A 269 15.28 -2.79 -32.14
CA HIS A 269 15.22 -3.43 -33.45
C HIS A 269 14.68 -4.87 -33.40
N LEU A 270 14.70 -5.52 -32.23
CA LEU A 270 14.23 -6.89 -32.06
C LEU A 270 12.69 -7.00 -32.15
N PRO A 271 12.16 -8.15 -32.61
CA PRO A 271 10.72 -8.40 -32.63
C PRO A 271 10.14 -8.39 -31.21
N ARG A 272 8.84 -8.08 -31.10
CA ARG A 272 8.18 -8.01 -29.79
C ARG A 272 7.95 -9.42 -29.25
N PRO A 273 8.36 -9.73 -28.00
CA PRO A 273 8.18 -11.05 -27.42
C PRO A 273 6.72 -11.28 -27.02
N ASN A 274 6.09 -12.29 -27.63
CA ASN A 274 4.72 -12.70 -27.27
C ASN A 274 4.73 -13.64 -26.05
N ASP A 275 5.72 -14.54 -25.92
CA ASP A 275 5.81 -15.49 -24.82
C ASP A 275 6.71 -15.03 -23.67
N SER A 276 6.22 -15.23 -22.43
CA SER A 276 6.92 -14.87 -21.18
C SER A 276 8.19 -15.72 -20.92
N SER A 277 8.31 -16.88 -21.57
CA SER A 277 9.47 -17.80 -21.47
C SER A 277 10.71 -17.34 -22.25
N LEU A 278 10.57 -16.26 -23.04
CA LEU A 278 11.66 -15.63 -23.80
C LEU A 278 12.33 -14.47 -23.04
N LEU A 279 11.79 -14.12 -21.86
CA LEU A 279 12.27 -13.00 -21.06
C LEU A 279 13.17 -13.49 -19.94
N HIS A 280 14.25 -12.74 -19.69
CA HIS A 280 15.17 -12.98 -18.60
C HIS A 280 14.55 -12.59 -17.25
N GLU A 281 14.43 -13.55 -16.34
CA GLU A 281 14.08 -13.34 -14.93
C GLU A 281 15.04 -14.16 -14.08
N LEU A 282 15.42 -13.65 -12.91
CA LEU A 282 16.27 -14.39 -11.98
C LEU A 282 15.48 -15.56 -11.38
N SER A 283 16.15 -16.70 -11.18
CA SER A 283 15.53 -17.81 -10.46
C SER A 283 15.20 -17.37 -9.03
N ARG A 284 14.15 -17.95 -8.42
CA ARG A 284 13.72 -17.62 -7.05
C ARG A 284 14.83 -17.90 -6.01
N GLU A 285 15.77 -18.77 -6.35
CA GLU A 285 16.97 -19.11 -5.56
C GLU A 285 18.06 -18.02 -5.64
N GLU A 286 18.15 -17.29 -6.77
CA GLU A 286 19.13 -16.20 -6.96
C GLU A 286 18.62 -14.85 -6.43
N TYR A 287 17.30 -14.66 -6.34
CA TYR A 287 16.68 -13.42 -5.86
C TYR A 287 16.29 -13.53 -4.37
N SER A 288 17.29 -13.49 -3.49
CA SER A 288 17.11 -13.60 -2.03
C SER A 288 16.55 -12.34 -1.34
N LYS A 289 16.29 -11.25 -2.08
CA LYS A 289 16.13 -9.89 -1.50
C LYS A 289 14.96 -9.05 -2.05
N GLY A 290 13.85 -9.64 -2.50
CA GLY A 290 12.67 -8.86 -2.87
C GLY A 290 11.48 -9.66 -3.39
N ARG A 291 10.38 -8.98 -3.69
CA ARG A 291 9.15 -9.56 -4.25
C ARG A 291 9.20 -9.54 -5.78
N LEU A 292 8.97 -10.69 -6.43
CA LEU A 292 8.86 -10.79 -7.88
C LEU A 292 7.56 -10.11 -8.37
N LEU A 293 7.66 -9.33 -9.45
CA LEU A 293 6.53 -8.64 -10.06
C LEU A 293 6.00 -9.40 -11.27
N SER A 294 4.69 -9.43 -11.46
CA SER A 294 4.08 -10.04 -12.65
C SER A 294 4.16 -9.12 -13.86
N ARG A 295 4.42 -9.73 -15.04
CA ARG A 295 4.46 -9.03 -16.33
C ARG A 295 3.14 -8.31 -16.63
N THR A 296 3.23 -7.05 -17.07
CA THR A 296 2.08 -6.24 -17.49
C THR A 296 2.07 -6.02 -19.01
N GLU A 297 0.89 -6.07 -19.63
CA GLU A 297 0.68 -5.86 -21.08
C GLU A 297 0.85 -4.40 -21.56
N LYS A 298 1.06 -3.45 -20.65
CA LYS A 298 1.28 -2.03 -20.96
C LYS A 298 2.77 -1.73 -21.11
N LEU A 299 3.10 -0.76 -21.97
CA LEU A 299 4.48 -0.36 -22.28
C LEU A 299 5.36 -1.53 -22.74
N LYS A 300 4.83 -2.43 -23.59
CA LYS A 300 5.53 -3.65 -24.08
C LYS A 300 6.87 -3.39 -24.77
N PHE A 301 7.16 -2.15 -25.17
CA PHE A 301 8.47 -1.81 -25.73
C PHE A 301 9.59 -1.93 -24.69
N LEU A 302 9.29 -1.80 -23.40
CA LEU A 302 10.25 -1.97 -22.31
C LEU A 302 10.59 -3.45 -22.06
N ASP A 303 9.70 -4.38 -22.43
CA ASP A 303 9.97 -5.84 -22.37
C ASP A 303 11.16 -6.23 -23.24
N LYS A 304 11.55 -5.39 -24.20
CA LYS A 304 12.73 -5.63 -25.02
C LYS A 304 14.03 -5.64 -24.22
N ALA A 305 14.07 -4.96 -23.08
CA ALA A 305 15.23 -4.95 -22.19
C ALA A 305 15.56 -6.33 -21.62
N SER A 306 14.58 -7.24 -21.54
CA SER A 306 14.74 -8.58 -20.98
C SER A 306 14.83 -9.68 -22.04
N ILE A 307 14.96 -9.35 -23.33
CA ILE A 307 15.17 -10.36 -24.39
C ILE A 307 16.59 -10.91 -24.34
N ILE A 308 16.73 -12.23 -24.35
CA ILE A 308 18.03 -12.93 -24.45
C ILE A 308 18.39 -13.11 -25.94
N GLU A 309 19.49 -12.51 -26.41
CA GLU A 309 19.90 -12.56 -27.82
C GLU A 309 20.69 -13.83 -28.19
N ASN A 310 21.41 -14.45 -27.24
CA ASN A 310 22.31 -15.59 -27.49
C ASN A 310 21.80 -16.90 -26.89
N ARG A 311 20.83 -17.57 -27.54
CA ARG A 311 20.44 -18.96 -27.20
C ARG A 311 21.12 -20.04 -28.06
N GLY A 312 21.97 -19.67 -29.03
CA GLY A 312 22.40 -20.56 -30.13
C GLY A 312 23.90 -20.81 -30.29
N SER A 313 24.78 -20.40 -29.36
CA SER A 313 26.21 -20.70 -29.41
C SER A 313 26.62 -21.55 -28.20
N ASP A 314 26.84 -22.85 -28.44
CA ASP A 314 27.22 -23.87 -27.44
C ASP A 314 28.60 -23.65 -26.78
N ASN A 315 29.23 -22.48 -26.91
CA ASN A 315 30.55 -22.16 -26.38
C ASN A 315 30.65 -20.73 -25.82
N ALA A 316 29.69 -20.33 -24.98
CA ALA A 316 29.90 -19.22 -24.06
C ALA A 316 29.63 -19.71 -22.64
N MET A 317 30.70 -19.99 -21.89
CA MET A 317 30.66 -19.84 -20.43
C MET A 317 29.92 -18.54 -20.12
N ALA A 318 28.98 -18.58 -19.17
CA ALA A 318 28.14 -17.46 -18.78
C ALA A 318 28.98 -16.24 -18.35
N GLU A 319 29.44 -15.44 -19.32
CA GLU A 319 29.74 -14.05 -19.08
C GLU A 319 28.40 -13.43 -18.70
N LYS A 320 28.25 -13.05 -17.43
CA LYS A 320 27.13 -12.22 -16.96
C LYS A 320 27.01 -11.05 -17.92
N GLU A 321 26.05 -11.09 -18.84
CA GLU A 321 25.78 -9.98 -19.74
C GLU A 321 25.64 -8.72 -18.90
N SER A 322 26.27 -7.62 -19.34
CA SER A 322 26.27 -6.39 -18.56
C SER A 322 24.82 -5.98 -18.24
N PRO A 323 24.51 -5.50 -17.01
CA PRO A 323 23.17 -5.06 -16.65
C PRO A 323 22.58 -3.96 -17.55
N TRP A 324 23.43 -3.28 -18.33
CA TRP A 324 23.07 -2.26 -19.32
C TRP A 324 22.60 -2.83 -20.68
N LYS A 325 22.82 -4.12 -20.92
CA LYS A 325 22.38 -4.84 -22.14
C LYS A 325 21.23 -5.80 -21.85
N LEU A 326 21.17 -6.41 -20.66
CA LEU A 326 20.12 -7.34 -20.27
C LEU A 326 19.60 -7.01 -18.88
N ALA A 327 18.29 -6.77 -18.78
CA ALA A 327 17.58 -6.52 -17.53
C ALA A 327 16.60 -7.64 -17.21
N THR A 328 16.31 -7.83 -15.93
CA THR A 328 15.32 -8.79 -15.43
C THR A 328 13.90 -8.27 -15.61
N VAL A 329 12.90 -9.13 -15.83
CA VAL A 329 11.48 -8.74 -15.93
C VAL A 329 11.00 -7.95 -14.71
N THR A 330 11.43 -8.32 -13.49
CA THR A 330 11.09 -7.56 -12.28
C THR A 330 11.53 -6.08 -12.37
N LYS A 331 12.78 -5.80 -12.73
CA LYS A 331 13.28 -4.43 -12.97
C LYS A 331 12.53 -3.69 -14.09
N VAL A 332 12.13 -4.41 -15.14
CA VAL A 332 11.31 -3.84 -16.22
C VAL A 332 9.95 -3.40 -15.70
N GLU A 333 9.29 -4.23 -14.89
CA GLU A 333 8.00 -3.90 -14.28
C GLU A 333 8.13 -2.78 -13.24
N GLU A 334 9.20 -2.74 -12.45
CA GLU A 334 9.49 -1.60 -11.57
C GLU A 334 9.56 -0.26 -12.34
N LEU A 335 10.24 -0.23 -13.50
CA LEU A 335 10.28 0.97 -14.34
C LEU A 335 8.89 1.32 -14.90
N LYS A 336 8.12 0.32 -15.35
CA LYS A 336 6.75 0.54 -15.84
C LYS A 336 5.85 1.14 -14.77
N LEU A 337 5.97 0.71 -13.52
CA LEU A 337 5.23 1.26 -12.39
C LEU A 337 5.55 2.75 -12.20
N LEU A 338 6.83 3.12 -12.19
CA LEU A 338 7.26 4.53 -12.08
C LEU A 338 6.71 5.39 -13.23
N ILE A 339 6.79 4.90 -14.47
CA ILE A 339 6.24 5.63 -15.64
C ILE A 339 4.73 5.82 -15.52
N ASN A 340 4.00 4.79 -15.06
CA ASN A 340 2.56 4.87 -14.90
C ASN A 340 2.14 5.86 -13.79
N MET A 341 3.01 6.14 -12.81
CA MET A 341 2.73 7.15 -11.77
C MET A 341 2.87 8.59 -12.26
N ILE A 342 3.70 8.87 -13.29
CA ILE A 342 3.97 10.24 -13.77
C ILE A 342 2.68 10.99 -14.17
N PRO A 343 1.76 10.40 -14.95
CA PRO A 343 0.49 11.07 -15.25
C PRO A 343 -0.33 11.40 -13.99
N ILE A 344 -0.43 10.47 -13.04
CA ILE A 344 -1.17 10.70 -11.78
C ILE A 344 -0.53 11.85 -11.01
N TRP A 345 0.80 11.81 -10.85
CA TRP A 345 1.58 12.88 -10.22
C TRP A 345 1.29 14.24 -10.87
N PHE A 346 1.37 14.32 -12.21
CA PHE A 346 1.16 15.55 -12.98
C PHE A 346 -0.25 16.13 -12.78
N PHE A 347 -1.30 15.31 -12.94
CA PHE A 347 -2.67 15.79 -12.79
C PHE A 347 -3.02 16.14 -11.34
N THR A 348 -2.29 15.62 -10.35
CA THR A 348 -2.49 15.99 -8.95
C THR A 348 -1.83 17.33 -8.57
N LEU A 349 -1.00 17.91 -9.44
CA LEU A 349 -0.44 19.25 -9.21
C LEU A 349 -1.51 20.33 -9.07
N ALA A 350 -2.66 20.19 -9.76
CA ALA A 350 -3.76 21.14 -9.64
C ALA A 350 -4.30 21.24 -8.21
N PHE A 351 -4.38 20.11 -7.50
CA PHE A 351 -4.72 20.09 -6.07
C PHE A 351 -3.63 20.81 -5.26
N GLY A 352 -2.35 20.52 -5.52
CA GLY A 352 -1.25 21.21 -4.85
C GLY A 352 -1.31 22.73 -5.00
N ILE A 353 -1.68 23.23 -6.18
CA ILE A 353 -1.83 24.68 -6.42
C ILE A 353 -2.93 25.25 -5.52
N CYS A 354 -4.08 24.56 -5.44
CA CYS A 354 -5.17 24.97 -4.54
C CYS A 354 -4.77 24.91 -3.07
N ALA A 355 -4.03 23.87 -2.66
CA ALA A 355 -3.56 23.69 -1.29
C ALA A 355 -2.62 24.81 -0.85
N THR A 356 -1.71 25.28 -1.73
CA THR A 356 -0.78 26.39 -1.42
C THR A 356 -1.47 27.71 -1.10
N GLN A 357 -2.74 27.91 -1.51
CA GLN A 357 -3.49 29.12 -1.17
C GLN A 357 -3.79 29.21 0.33
N SER A 358 -3.95 28.05 1.00
CA SER A 358 -4.30 27.96 2.42
C SER A 358 -3.23 28.48 3.37
N THR A 359 -1.95 28.38 2.98
CA THR A 359 -0.80 28.88 3.75
C THR A 359 -0.32 30.25 3.29
N THR A 360 -0.91 30.81 2.22
CA THR A 360 -0.49 32.09 1.63
C THR A 360 -1.62 33.11 1.62
N PHE A 361 -2.39 33.18 0.54
CA PHE A 361 -3.42 34.19 0.37
C PHE A 361 -4.56 34.08 1.39
N PHE A 362 -4.93 32.87 1.83
CA PHE A 362 -5.98 32.73 2.85
C PHE A 362 -5.57 33.38 4.17
N ILE A 363 -4.30 33.20 4.56
CA ILE A 363 -3.75 33.85 5.75
C ILE A 363 -3.64 35.36 5.53
N LYS A 364 -3.26 35.81 4.33
CA LYS A 364 -3.27 37.25 4.00
C LYS A 364 -4.65 37.89 4.07
N GLN A 365 -5.69 37.19 3.62
CA GLN A 365 -7.07 37.63 3.79
C GLN A 365 -7.40 37.79 5.27
N ALA A 366 -6.99 36.84 6.12
CA ALA A 366 -7.23 36.92 7.56
C ALA A 366 -6.57 38.13 8.24
N ILE A 367 -5.37 38.55 7.81
CA ILE A 367 -4.64 39.70 8.39
C ILE A 367 -5.47 40.99 8.32
N ILE A 368 -6.14 41.24 7.19
CA ILE A 368 -6.89 42.49 6.94
C ILE A 368 -8.37 42.42 7.33
N MET A 369 -8.80 41.30 7.91
CA MET A 369 -10.16 41.06 8.36
C MET A 369 -10.26 41.21 9.88
N ASP A 370 -11.48 41.40 10.37
CA ASP A 370 -11.72 41.50 11.81
C ASP A 370 -11.65 40.11 12.46
N ARG A 371 -10.67 39.92 13.36
CA ARG A 371 -10.32 38.66 14.02
C ARG A 371 -10.73 38.60 15.50
N HIS A 372 -11.55 39.53 15.97
CA HIS A 372 -12.03 39.52 17.35
C HIS A 372 -13.01 38.37 17.59
N ILE A 373 -12.74 37.58 18.64
CA ILE A 373 -13.69 36.63 19.23
C ILE A 373 -14.14 37.22 20.57
N GLY A 374 -15.41 37.61 20.64
CA GLY A 374 -15.95 38.32 21.81
C GLY A 374 -15.36 39.72 21.94
N HIS A 375 -15.18 40.18 23.18
CA HIS A 375 -14.78 41.58 23.47
C HIS A 375 -13.27 41.82 23.62
N SER A 376 -12.45 40.78 23.82
CA SER A 376 -11.05 40.97 24.25
C SER A 376 -10.00 40.09 23.56
N PHE A 377 -10.39 39.03 22.84
CA PHE A 377 -9.42 38.11 22.24
C PHE A 377 -9.31 38.31 20.73
N ILE A 378 -8.10 38.58 20.25
CA ILE A 378 -7.78 38.68 18.82
C ILE A 378 -7.08 37.40 18.41
N VAL A 379 -7.70 36.64 17.50
CA VAL A 379 -7.09 35.40 17.00
C VAL A 379 -5.92 35.75 16.08
N PRO A 380 -4.73 35.15 16.24
CA PRO A 380 -3.64 35.32 15.29
C PRO A 380 -4.08 34.92 13.86
N PRO A 381 -3.64 35.62 12.81
CA PRO A 381 -4.16 35.40 11.46
C PRO A 381 -3.82 34.01 10.93
N SER A 382 -2.61 33.51 11.23
CA SER A 382 -2.17 32.17 10.86
C SER A 382 -2.89 31.05 11.63
N SER A 383 -3.47 31.34 12.81
CA SER A 383 -4.25 30.37 13.58
C SER A 383 -5.58 29.99 12.93
N MET A 384 -6.02 30.73 11.91
CA MET A 384 -7.14 30.30 11.06
C MET A 384 -6.87 28.96 10.37
N PHE A 385 -5.60 28.60 10.18
CA PHE A 385 -5.20 27.29 9.65
C PHE A 385 -5.60 26.13 10.58
N ALA A 386 -5.88 26.38 11.87
CA ALA A 386 -6.41 25.35 12.78
C ALA A 386 -7.70 24.72 12.24
N LEU A 387 -8.52 25.46 11.48
CA LEU A 387 -9.72 24.95 10.83
C LEU A 387 -9.40 23.89 9.77
N VAL A 388 -8.29 24.02 9.03
CA VAL A 388 -7.81 23.01 8.08
C VAL A 388 -7.42 21.75 8.85
N ALA A 389 -6.60 21.90 9.89
CA ALA A 389 -6.12 20.79 10.70
C ALA A 389 -7.26 20.00 11.34
N LEU A 390 -8.23 20.70 11.98
CA LEU A 390 -9.40 20.07 12.59
C LEU A 390 -10.29 19.39 11.55
N SER A 391 -10.56 20.06 10.43
CA SER A 391 -11.35 19.49 9.33
C SER A 391 -10.70 18.23 8.75
N MET A 392 -9.37 18.25 8.58
CA MET A 392 -8.62 17.08 8.12
C MET A 392 -8.73 15.91 9.10
N ILE A 393 -8.52 16.14 10.40
CA ILE A 393 -8.64 15.11 11.45
C ILE A 393 -10.04 14.49 11.47
N ILE A 394 -11.07 15.32 11.46
CA ILE A 394 -12.47 14.88 11.45
C ILE A 394 -12.75 14.06 10.18
N SER A 395 -12.31 14.55 9.02
CA SER A 395 -12.53 13.91 7.73
C SER A 395 -11.85 12.53 7.63
N VAL A 396 -10.60 12.40 8.09
CA VAL A 396 -9.90 11.11 8.14
C VAL A 396 -10.62 10.13 9.08
N THR A 397 -11.05 10.61 10.26
CA THR A 397 -11.77 9.78 11.23
C THR A 397 -13.11 9.28 10.65
N VAL A 398 -13.87 10.17 10.01
CA VAL A 398 -15.12 9.83 9.31
C VAL A 398 -14.84 8.86 8.15
N TYR A 399 -13.77 9.07 7.40
CA TYR A 399 -13.37 8.18 6.32
C TYR A 399 -13.16 6.74 6.81
N GLU A 400 -12.35 6.55 7.85
CA GLU A 400 -12.02 5.23 8.36
C GLU A 400 -13.16 4.54 9.11
N LYS A 401 -13.89 5.29 9.94
CA LYS A 401 -14.92 4.71 10.83
C LYS A 401 -16.28 4.57 10.18
N ILE A 402 -16.59 5.41 9.19
CA ILE A 402 -17.93 5.47 8.57
C ILE A 402 -17.84 5.10 7.09
N LEU A 403 -17.05 5.82 6.30
CA LEU A 403 -17.05 5.65 4.83
C LEU A 403 -16.47 4.30 4.40
N VAL A 404 -15.36 3.83 5.00
CA VAL A 404 -14.75 2.55 4.65
C VAL A 404 -15.67 1.36 4.97
N PRO A 405 -16.24 1.21 6.19
CA PRO A 405 -17.17 0.13 6.48
C PRO A 405 -18.44 0.17 5.62
N LEU A 406 -19.01 1.35 5.38
CA LEU A 406 -20.18 1.51 4.52
C LEU A 406 -19.86 1.15 3.08
N SER A 407 -18.74 1.63 2.55
CA SER A 407 -18.31 1.34 1.19
C SER A 407 -18.00 -0.15 0.99
N ARG A 408 -17.43 -0.83 2.00
CA ARG A 408 -17.25 -2.29 1.98
C ARG A 408 -18.58 -3.04 1.88
N ARG A 409 -19.60 -2.61 2.64
CA ARG A 409 -20.96 -3.19 2.57
C ARG A 409 -21.61 -2.99 1.20
N LEU A 410 -21.41 -1.83 0.57
CA LEU A 410 -22.04 -1.48 -0.71
C LEU A 410 -21.31 -2.06 -1.93
N THR A 411 -19.98 -2.10 -1.91
CA THR A 411 -19.16 -2.45 -3.09
C THR A 411 -18.63 -3.88 -3.07
N GLY A 412 -18.64 -4.56 -1.92
CA GLY A 412 -18.06 -5.89 -1.74
C GLY A 412 -16.53 -5.95 -1.89
N LYS A 413 -15.83 -4.82 -2.02
CA LYS A 413 -14.36 -4.76 -2.14
C LYS A 413 -13.70 -4.57 -0.78
N GLU A 414 -12.55 -5.22 -0.54
CA GLU A 414 -11.80 -5.14 0.73
C GLU A 414 -11.42 -3.71 1.17
N ARG A 415 -11.18 -2.79 0.23
CA ARG A 415 -10.87 -1.37 0.54
C ARG A 415 -12.10 -0.44 0.45
N GLY A 416 -13.25 -0.93 -0.02
CA GLY A 416 -14.44 -0.11 -0.28
C GLY A 416 -14.29 0.76 -1.54
N ILE A 417 -13.54 1.86 -1.45
CA ILE A 417 -13.21 2.73 -2.59
C ILE A 417 -11.77 2.52 -3.07
N SER A 418 -11.50 2.77 -4.35
CA SER A 418 -10.12 2.73 -4.87
C SER A 418 -9.34 3.99 -4.47
N ILE A 419 -8.01 3.87 -4.35
CA ILE A 419 -7.15 5.00 -3.92
C ILE A 419 -7.26 6.19 -4.90
N LEU A 420 -7.31 5.92 -6.21
CA LEU A 420 -7.48 6.98 -7.21
C LEU A 420 -8.85 7.67 -7.14
N GLN A 421 -9.91 6.95 -6.73
CA GLN A 421 -11.21 7.58 -6.47
C GLN A 421 -11.15 8.49 -5.24
N ARG A 422 -10.48 8.05 -4.16
CA ARG A 422 -10.24 8.87 -2.96
C ARG A 422 -9.53 10.18 -3.32
N ILE A 423 -8.46 10.11 -4.11
CA ILE A 423 -7.71 11.26 -4.62
C ILE A 423 -8.63 12.18 -5.45
N GLY A 424 -9.36 11.62 -6.42
CA GLY A 424 -10.27 12.38 -7.27
C GLY A 424 -11.38 13.10 -6.49
N THR A 425 -11.94 12.47 -5.46
CA THR A 425 -12.93 13.10 -4.57
C THR A 425 -12.34 14.31 -3.83
N GLY A 426 -11.11 14.21 -3.32
CA GLY A 426 -10.45 15.35 -2.69
C GLY A 426 -10.17 16.51 -3.67
N MET A 427 -9.85 16.21 -4.94
CA MET A 427 -9.70 17.25 -5.98
C MET A 427 -11.02 18.01 -6.26
N VAL A 428 -12.16 17.33 -6.17
CA VAL A 428 -13.47 18.00 -6.27
C VAL A 428 -13.68 18.94 -5.08
N PHE A 429 -13.29 18.56 -3.87
CA PHE A 429 -13.32 19.46 -2.72
C PHE A 429 -12.37 20.65 -2.88
N SER A 430 -11.18 20.48 -3.46
CA SER A 430 -10.30 21.63 -3.73
C SER A 430 -10.88 22.60 -4.76
N LEU A 431 -11.61 22.09 -5.77
CA LEU A 431 -12.38 22.93 -6.69
C LEU A 431 -13.46 23.73 -5.94
N LEU A 432 -14.24 23.08 -5.08
CA LEU A 432 -15.25 23.75 -4.25
C LEU A 432 -14.63 24.80 -3.33
N ALA A 433 -13.46 24.53 -2.74
CA ALA A 433 -12.73 25.49 -1.91
C ALA A 433 -12.36 26.75 -2.69
N MET A 434 -11.88 26.62 -3.94
CA MET A 434 -11.54 27.78 -4.79
C MET A 434 -12.77 28.58 -5.20
N ILE A 435 -13.89 27.91 -5.49
CA ILE A 435 -15.17 28.60 -5.78
C ILE A 435 -15.64 29.39 -4.57
N ILE A 436 -15.64 28.77 -3.38
CA ILE A 436 -16.01 29.43 -2.14
C ILE A 436 -15.08 30.62 -1.87
N ALA A 437 -13.77 30.44 -2.01
CA ALA A 437 -12.80 31.50 -1.80
C ALA A 437 -13.00 32.68 -2.75
N ALA A 438 -13.32 32.42 -4.03
CA ALA A 438 -13.65 33.46 -5.00
C ALA A 438 -14.90 34.27 -4.60
N LEU A 439 -15.93 33.59 -4.11
CA LEU A 439 -17.19 34.21 -3.65
C LEU A 439 -16.97 35.03 -2.36
N VAL A 440 -16.25 34.48 -1.39
CA VAL A 440 -15.92 35.15 -0.13
C VAL A 440 -15.07 36.38 -0.38
N GLU A 441 -14.07 36.29 -1.26
CA GLU A 441 -13.21 37.43 -1.58
C GLU A 441 -13.97 38.55 -2.30
N ARG A 442 -14.85 38.19 -3.25
CA ARG A 442 -15.73 39.17 -3.90
C ARG A 442 -16.60 39.89 -2.87
N LYS A 443 -17.21 39.13 -1.95
CA LYS A 443 -18.02 39.70 -0.86
C LYS A 443 -17.21 40.60 0.06
N ARG A 444 -15.98 40.21 0.42
CA ARG A 444 -15.07 41.00 1.26
C ARG A 444 -14.74 42.35 0.61
N LEU A 445 -14.42 42.34 -0.70
CA LEU A 445 -14.13 43.55 -1.46
C LEU A 445 -15.33 44.49 -1.54
N ASP A 446 -16.53 43.96 -1.82
CA ASP A 446 -17.75 44.75 -1.91
C ASP A 446 -18.14 45.34 -0.55
N TYR A 447 -18.01 44.56 0.54
CA TYR A 447 -18.28 45.02 1.90
C TYR A 447 -17.35 46.16 2.33
N THR A 448 -16.05 46.00 2.09
CA THR A 448 -15.02 47.00 2.47
C THR A 448 -15.24 48.32 1.72
N LYS A 449 -15.62 48.26 0.43
CA LYS A 449 -15.93 49.46 -0.36
C LYS A 449 -17.19 50.19 0.09
N GLN A 450 -18.20 49.46 0.56
CA GLN A 450 -19.47 50.04 0.99
C GLN A 450 -19.39 50.62 2.40
N HIS A 451 -18.86 49.86 3.36
CA HIS A 451 -18.93 50.19 4.78
C HIS A 451 -17.64 50.80 5.32
N HIS A 452 -16.53 50.77 4.56
CA HIS A 452 -15.20 51.26 4.98
C HIS A 452 -14.66 50.60 6.27
N VAL A 453 -15.19 49.44 6.65
CA VAL A 453 -14.78 48.65 7.82
C VAL A 453 -14.43 47.22 7.41
N PRO A 454 -13.51 46.54 8.13
CA PRO A 454 -13.12 45.17 7.81
C PRO A 454 -14.27 44.18 8.05
N MET A 455 -14.41 43.20 7.17
CA MET A 455 -15.36 42.08 7.35
C MET A 455 -14.83 41.08 8.39
N ASN A 456 -15.73 40.44 9.14
CA ASN A 456 -15.35 39.42 10.12
C ASN A 456 -14.68 38.19 9.47
N ALA A 457 -13.55 37.75 10.03
CA ALA A 457 -12.72 36.65 9.56
C ALA A 457 -13.41 35.27 9.55
N ILE A 458 -14.53 35.09 10.27
CA ILE A 458 -15.32 33.84 10.26
C ILE A 458 -15.81 33.46 8.86
N TRP A 459 -15.97 34.44 7.96
CA TRP A 459 -16.32 34.20 6.56
C TRP A 459 -15.25 33.43 5.78
N LEU A 460 -14.01 33.35 6.28
CA LEU A 460 -12.97 32.49 5.72
C LEU A 460 -13.09 31.03 6.19
N ALA A 461 -13.89 30.73 7.20
CA ALA A 461 -14.00 29.36 7.73
C ALA A 461 -14.44 28.33 6.67
N PRO A 462 -15.41 28.59 5.79
CA PRO A 462 -15.83 27.63 4.77
C PRO A 462 -14.70 27.19 3.82
N GLN A 463 -13.87 28.13 3.33
CA GLN A 463 -12.75 27.79 2.44
C GLN A 463 -11.66 26.98 3.17
N PHE A 464 -11.37 27.28 4.44
CA PHE A 464 -10.42 26.51 5.26
C PHE A 464 -10.93 25.12 5.62
N ILE A 465 -12.23 24.98 5.94
CA ILE A 465 -12.83 23.68 6.24
C ILE A 465 -12.80 22.80 5.00
N VAL A 466 -13.27 23.30 3.86
CA VAL A 466 -13.37 22.51 2.62
C VAL A 466 -11.99 22.12 2.09
N ILE A 467 -10.97 22.98 2.18
CA ILE A 467 -9.60 22.58 1.82
C ILE A 467 -9.04 21.52 2.78
N GLY A 468 -9.37 21.58 4.08
CA GLY A 468 -9.00 20.50 5.03
C GLY A 468 -9.64 19.15 4.72
N ILE A 469 -10.90 19.14 4.22
CA ILE A 469 -11.52 17.93 3.69
C ILE A 469 -10.77 17.45 2.43
N ALA A 470 -10.43 18.37 1.53
CA ALA A 470 -9.66 18.06 0.32
C ALA A 470 -8.31 17.41 0.65
N ASP A 471 -7.60 17.92 1.66
CA ASP A 471 -6.32 17.38 2.13
C ASP A 471 -6.45 15.96 2.70
N ALA A 472 -7.48 15.70 3.52
CA ALA A 472 -7.74 14.37 4.08
C ALA A 472 -7.97 13.28 3.01
N PHE A 473 -8.55 13.65 1.87
CA PHE A 473 -8.82 12.74 0.77
C PHE A 473 -7.63 12.65 -0.20
N THR A 474 -7.13 13.80 -0.68
CA THR A 474 -6.08 13.84 -1.70
C THR A 474 -4.70 13.57 -1.11
N LEU A 475 -4.28 14.31 -0.08
CA LEU A 475 -2.89 14.21 0.41
C LEU A 475 -2.62 12.86 1.05
N VAL A 476 -3.54 12.37 1.89
CA VAL A 476 -3.45 11.03 2.49
C VAL A 476 -3.58 9.94 1.41
N GLY A 477 -4.45 10.15 0.41
CA GLY A 477 -4.58 9.24 -0.73
C GLY A 477 -3.31 9.17 -1.58
N LEU A 478 -2.61 10.29 -1.78
CA LEU A 478 -1.33 10.33 -2.49
C LEU A 478 -0.23 9.63 -1.69
N GLN A 479 -0.16 9.84 -0.37
CA GLN A 479 0.77 9.13 0.50
C GLN A 479 0.56 7.61 0.41
N GLU A 480 -0.68 7.14 0.54
CA GLU A 480 -1.05 5.71 0.39
C GLU A 480 -0.70 5.18 -1.01
N TYR A 481 -1.03 5.94 -2.06
CA TYR A 481 -0.77 5.57 -3.44
C TYR A 481 0.72 5.42 -3.73
N PHE A 482 1.53 6.44 -3.46
CA PHE A 482 2.95 6.38 -3.81
C PHE A 482 3.68 5.36 -2.95
N TYR A 483 3.35 5.22 -1.67
CA TYR A 483 3.95 4.19 -0.81
C TYR A 483 3.66 2.76 -1.29
N ASP A 484 2.41 2.47 -1.67
CA ASP A 484 1.97 1.13 -2.09
C ASP A 484 2.49 0.75 -3.50
N GLN A 485 2.53 1.74 -4.40
CA GLN A 485 2.84 1.49 -5.80
C GLN A 485 4.35 1.48 -6.11
N VAL A 486 5.21 2.14 -5.33
CA VAL A 486 6.66 2.12 -5.59
C VAL A 486 7.30 0.75 -5.33
N PRO A 487 8.46 0.45 -5.93
CA PRO A 487 9.25 -0.73 -5.58
C PRO A 487 9.72 -0.71 -4.12
N ASP A 488 9.95 -1.89 -3.54
CA ASP A 488 10.36 -2.02 -2.12
C ASP A 488 11.72 -1.39 -1.84
N SER A 489 12.62 -1.36 -2.84
CA SER A 489 13.94 -0.73 -2.78
C SER A 489 13.91 0.81 -2.78
N MET A 490 12.73 1.42 -3.02
CA MET A 490 12.57 2.87 -3.22
C MET A 490 11.52 3.48 -2.29
N ARG A 491 11.21 2.83 -1.15
CA ARG A 491 10.14 3.28 -0.26
C ARG A 491 10.33 4.72 0.24
N SER A 492 11.56 5.12 0.61
CA SER A 492 11.81 6.51 1.06
C SER A 492 11.62 7.49 -0.11
N LEU A 493 12.06 7.12 -1.32
CA LEU A 493 11.82 7.94 -2.51
C LEU A 493 10.32 8.04 -2.86
N GLY A 494 9.53 6.98 -2.66
CA GLY A 494 8.08 6.99 -2.84
C GLY A 494 7.38 8.00 -1.94
N ILE A 495 7.80 8.11 -0.68
CA ILE A 495 7.34 9.14 0.25
C ILE A 495 7.76 10.54 -0.26
N GLY A 496 8.97 10.66 -0.82
CA GLY A 496 9.40 11.89 -1.50
C GLY A 496 8.51 12.29 -2.70
N LEU A 497 8.03 11.32 -3.49
CA LEU A 497 7.18 11.57 -4.66
C LEU A 497 5.85 12.20 -4.31
N TYR A 498 5.18 11.81 -3.22
CA TYR A 498 3.91 12.47 -2.86
C TYR A 498 4.14 13.91 -2.39
N LEU A 499 5.17 14.17 -1.57
CA LEU A 499 5.50 15.53 -1.11
C LEU A 499 5.88 16.45 -2.28
N SER A 500 6.55 15.89 -3.28
CA SER A 500 6.97 16.63 -4.46
C SER A 500 5.81 17.21 -5.28
N VAL A 501 4.59 16.66 -5.16
CA VAL A 501 3.38 17.23 -5.78
C VAL A 501 3.13 18.64 -5.25
N VAL A 502 3.19 18.83 -3.93
CA VAL A 502 3.03 20.15 -3.29
C VAL A 502 4.19 21.07 -3.67
N GLY A 503 5.40 20.52 -3.76
CA GLY A 503 6.59 21.29 -4.10
C GLY A 503 6.58 21.83 -5.51
N ALA A 504 6.38 20.95 -6.50
CA ALA A 504 6.23 21.33 -7.89
C ALA A 504 5.04 22.27 -8.09
N ALA A 505 3.91 22.02 -7.42
CA ALA A 505 2.75 22.89 -7.48
C ALA A 505 3.02 24.31 -6.95
N SER A 506 3.89 24.48 -5.94
CA SER A 506 4.27 25.80 -5.43
C SER A 506 5.04 26.63 -6.48
N PHE A 507 5.93 26.00 -7.25
CA PHE A 507 6.62 26.67 -8.37
C PHE A 507 5.66 26.98 -9.52
N VAL A 508 4.78 26.02 -9.86
CA VAL A 508 3.76 26.22 -10.90
C VAL A 508 2.77 27.32 -10.51
N ASN A 509 2.41 27.45 -9.23
CA ASN A 509 1.56 28.52 -8.72
C ASN A 509 2.22 29.89 -8.95
N ASN A 510 3.53 30.04 -8.69
CA ASN A 510 4.26 31.28 -8.98
C ASN A 510 4.28 31.61 -10.49
N LEU A 511 4.47 30.60 -11.35
CA LEU A 511 4.38 30.77 -12.79
C LEU A 511 2.97 31.22 -13.21
N LEU A 512 1.95 30.56 -12.67
CA LEU A 512 0.55 30.86 -12.96
C LEU A 512 0.19 32.27 -12.53
N MET A 513 0.57 32.69 -11.32
CA MET A 513 0.41 34.06 -10.85
C MET A 513 1.02 35.06 -11.83
N THR A 514 2.25 34.81 -12.30
CA THR A 514 2.94 35.68 -13.25
C THR A 514 2.21 35.75 -14.61
N VAL A 515 1.78 34.61 -15.14
CA VAL A 515 1.05 34.53 -16.41
C VAL A 515 -0.31 35.21 -16.30
N THR A 516 -1.08 34.94 -15.24
CA THR A 516 -2.41 35.54 -15.05
C THR A 516 -2.34 37.05 -14.84
N ASP A 517 -1.29 37.54 -14.17
CA ASP A 517 -1.09 38.98 -13.95
C ASP A 517 -0.78 39.70 -15.26
N ARG A 518 0.11 39.13 -16.09
CA ARG A 518 0.43 39.67 -17.44
C ARG A 518 -0.78 39.64 -18.37
N LEU A 519 -1.53 38.54 -18.40
CA LEU A 519 -2.74 38.44 -19.23
C LEU A 519 -3.82 39.43 -18.77
N ALA A 520 -3.96 39.64 -17.46
CA ALA A 520 -4.90 40.63 -16.93
C ALA A 520 -4.50 42.06 -17.32
N GLU A 521 -3.21 42.38 -17.27
CA GLU A 521 -2.65 43.66 -17.71
C GLU A 521 -2.87 43.90 -19.21
N GLU A 522 -2.64 42.89 -20.04
CA GLU A 522 -2.84 42.96 -21.50
C GLU A 522 -4.31 43.13 -21.89
N ILE A 523 -5.23 42.39 -21.25
CA ILE A 523 -6.66 42.40 -21.61
C ILE A 523 -7.39 43.62 -21.02
N SER A 524 -7.05 44.02 -19.79
CA SER A 524 -7.84 44.99 -19.02
C SER A 524 -7.09 46.25 -18.61
N GLY A 525 -5.80 46.36 -18.93
CA GLY A 525 -4.94 47.48 -18.54
C GLY A 525 -4.68 47.56 -17.03
N LYS A 526 -5.04 46.52 -16.25
CA LYS A 526 -4.91 46.48 -14.80
C LYS A 526 -4.30 45.16 -14.35
N THR A 527 -3.34 45.25 -13.43
CA THR A 527 -2.75 44.06 -12.81
C THR A 527 -3.75 43.35 -11.91
N LEU A 528 -3.59 42.03 -11.79
CA LEU A 528 -4.39 41.18 -10.91
C LEU A 528 -3.94 41.35 -9.45
N PHE A 529 -2.63 41.50 -9.25
CA PHE A 529 -2.02 41.70 -7.94
C PHE A 529 -1.56 43.16 -7.79
N GLY A 530 -2.19 43.87 -6.84
CA GLY A 530 -1.80 45.23 -6.44
C GLY A 530 -0.72 45.22 -5.36
N LYS A 531 -0.36 46.42 -4.86
CA LYS A 531 0.58 46.55 -3.73
C LYS A 531 0.04 45.91 -2.44
N ASP A 532 -1.27 46.02 -2.26
CA ASP A 532 -2.00 45.51 -1.09
C ASP A 532 -3.14 44.58 -1.50
N LEU A 533 -3.66 43.81 -0.55
CA LEU A 533 -4.74 42.86 -0.82
C LEU A 533 -6.05 43.56 -1.25
N ASN A 534 -6.34 44.75 -0.72
CA ASN A 534 -7.53 45.53 -1.09
C ASN A 534 -7.48 46.10 -2.52
N SER A 535 -6.28 46.31 -3.06
CA SER A 535 -6.09 46.72 -4.45
C SER A 535 -5.99 45.54 -5.42
N SER A 536 -5.88 44.31 -4.91
CA SER A 536 -5.76 43.09 -5.69
C SER A 536 -7.12 42.51 -6.08
N ARG A 537 -7.21 41.84 -7.24
CA ARG A 537 -8.39 41.11 -7.72
C ARG A 537 -8.22 39.61 -7.55
N LEU A 538 -8.02 39.22 -6.29
CA LEU A 538 -7.82 37.83 -5.87
C LEU A 538 -9.07 36.96 -6.15
N ASP A 539 -10.25 37.56 -6.13
CA ASP A 539 -11.51 36.92 -6.55
C ASP A 539 -11.41 36.33 -7.96
N ARG A 540 -10.80 37.08 -8.90
CA ARG A 540 -10.59 36.62 -10.28
C ARG A 540 -9.53 35.52 -10.36
N PHE A 541 -8.46 35.64 -9.58
CA PHE A 541 -7.43 34.60 -9.51
C PHE A 541 -8.01 33.26 -9.04
N TYR A 542 -8.82 33.27 -7.98
CA TYR A 542 -9.49 32.06 -7.49
C TYR A 542 -10.47 31.46 -8.51
N TRP A 543 -11.19 32.27 -9.28
CA TRP A 543 -11.99 31.77 -10.40
C TRP A 543 -11.14 31.11 -11.49
N THR A 544 -9.96 31.66 -11.81
CA THR A 544 -9.02 31.04 -12.74
C THR A 544 -8.53 29.69 -12.21
N LEU A 545 -8.18 29.59 -10.93
CA LEU A 545 -7.81 28.33 -10.29
C LEU A 545 -8.95 27.31 -10.31
N ALA A 546 -10.18 27.74 -10.05
CA ALA A 546 -11.36 26.88 -10.11
C ALA A 546 -11.58 26.34 -11.54
N ALA A 547 -11.53 27.19 -12.57
CA ALA A 547 -11.69 26.75 -13.95
C ALA A 547 -10.59 25.77 -14.40
N LEU A 548 -9.33 26.07 -14.06
CA LEU A 548 -8.19 25.20 -14.36
C LEU A 548 -8.31 23.83 -13.66
N THR A 549 -8.71 23.84 -12.39
CA THR A 549 -8.89 22.63 -11.59
C THR A 549 -10.06 21.78 -12.12
N ALA A 550 -11.17 22.40 -12.52
CA ALA A 550 -12.30 21.71 -13.13
C ALA A 550 -11.90 21.01 -14.44
N ALA A 551 -11.18 21.71 -15.33
CA ALA A 551 -10.66 21.11 -16.56
C ALA A 551 -9.69 19.94 -16.25
N ASN A 552 -8.79 20.14 -15.28
CA ASN A 552 -7.82 19.13 -14.87
C ASN A 552 -8.48 17.86 -14.30
N ILE A 553 -9.56 17.98 -13.52
CA ILE A 553 -10.31 16.82 -12.99
C ILE A 553 -10.84 15.94 -14.12
N CYS A 554 -11.33 16.52 -15.23
CA CYS A 554 -11.79 15.75 -16.38
C CYS A 554 -10.68 14.88 -16.97
N PHE A 555 -9.46 15.43 -17.11
CA PHE A 555 -8.30 14.67 -17.59
C PHE A 555 -7.82 13.64 -16.56
N PHE A 556 -7.81 13.99 -15.28
CA PHE A 556 -7.47 13.05 -14.20
C PHE A 556 -8.38 11.82 -14.23
N VAL A 557 -9.70 12.00 -14.36
CA VAL A 557 -10.67 10.90 -14.44
C VAL A 557 -10.39 10.01 -15.66
N PHE A 558 -10.06 10.60 -16.81
CA PHE A 558 -9.70 9.84 -18.00
C PHE A 558 -8.46 8.95 -17.77
N VAL A 559 -7.41 9.51 -17.15
CA VAL A 559 -6.19 8.76 -16.83
C VAL A 559 -6.45 7.69 -15.77
N ALA A 560 -7.17 8.03 -14.70
CA ALA A 560 -7.49 7.12 -13.60
C ALA A 560 -8.30 5.90 -14.08
N ARG A 561 -9.24 6.08 -15.02
CA ARG A 561 -10.00 4.97 -15.63
C ARG A 561 -9.12 4.00 -16.43
N ARG A 562 -7.99 4.48 -16.96
CA ARG A 562 -7.04 3.66 -17.71
C ARG A 562 -5.84 3.20 -16.89
N TYR A 563 -5.81 3.48 -15.59
CA TYR A 563 -4.72 3.08 -14.71
C TYR A 563 -4.79 1.60 -14.31
N THR A 564 -3.64 0.95 -14.14
CA THR A 564 -3.55 -0.45 -13.65
C THR A 564 -2.69 -0.45 -12.40
N TYR A 565 -3.21 -1.02 -11.31
CA TYR A 565 -2.51 -1.14 -10.03
C TYR A 565 -1.43 -2.22 -10.08
N LYS A 566 -0.38 -2.04 -9.28
CA LYS A 566 0.68 -3.03 -9.02
C LYS A 566 0.08 -4.39 -8.64
N SER A 567 0.51 -5.44 -9.32
CA SER A 567 0.17 -6.84 -9.01
C SER A 567 1.43 -7.54 -8.50
N VAL A 568 1.32 -8.16 -7.33
CA VAL A 568 2.42 -8.89 -6.67
C VAL A 568 2.12 -10.38 -6.76
N GLN A 569 3.10 -11.20 -7.13
CA GLN A 569 2.94 -12.65 -7.01
C GLN A 569 2.85 -13.02 -5.53
N SER A 570 1.74 -13.62 -5.12
CA SER A 570 1.57 -14.11 -3.75
C SER A 570 2.65 -15.15 -3.43
N SER A 571 3.23 -15.03 -2.23
CA SER A 571 4.17 -15.97 -1.65
C SER A 571 3.50 -17.34 -1.48
N VAL A 572 3.52 -18.17 -2.52
CA VAL A 572 3.55 -19.62 -2.32
C VAL A 572 4.93 -19.92 -1.74
N THR A 573 4.99 -20.20 -0.44
CA THR A 573 6.13 -20.80 0.25
C THR A 573 6.41 -22.16 -0.37
N LEU A 574 7.12 -22.16 -1.49
CA LEU A 574 7.88 -23.29 -1.99
C LEU A 574 9.26 -23.14 -1.38
N GLY A 575 9.61 -24.03 -0.46
CA GLY A 575 10.94 -24.09 0.14
C GLY A 575 11.99 -24.18 -0.95
N ALA A 576 12.89 -23.21 -0.98
CA ALA A 576 14.06 -23.23 -1.83
C ALA A 576 15.15 -24.07 -1.14
N SER A 577 15.42 -25.24 -1.69
CA SER A 577 16.74 -25.89 -1.54
C SER A 577 17.78 -25.03 -2.28
N PRO A 578 18.99 -24.80 -1.73
CA PRO A 578 20.00 -23.98 -2.38
C PRO A 578 20.70 -24.71 -3.55
N SER A 579 21.03 -23.95 -4.61
CA SER A 579 21.68 -24.41 -5.85
C SER A 579 23.18 -24.78 -5.68
N PRO A 580 23.79 -25.51 -6.63
CA PRO A 580 24.90 -26.45 -6.38
C PRO A 580 26.31 -25.90 -6.64
N VAL A 581 27.27 -26.39 -5.84
CA VAL A 581 28.73 -26.39 -6.08
C VAL A 581 29.10 -27.73 -6.76
N PRO A 582 30.16 -27.84 -7.60
CA PRO A 582 30.17 -28.77 -8.74
C PRO A 582 30.16 -30.26 -8.39
N ARG A 583 29.47 -31.00 -9.26
CA ARG A 583 29.11 -32.42 -9.19
C ARG A 583 30.31 -33.34 -8.95
N ARG A 584 30.18 -34.25 -7.98
CA ARG A 584 30.46 -35.68 -8.21
C ARG A 584 29.15 -36.35 -8.61
N SER A 585 29.05 -36.76 -9.88
CA SER A 585 27.92 -37.52 -10.39
C SER A 585 27.89 -38.91 -9.75
N ILE A 586 26.84 -39.19 -8.97
CA ILE A 586 26.46 -40.56 -8.61
C ILE A 586 25.13 -40.83 -9.32
N PRO A 587 25.01 -41.94 -10.07
CA PRO A 587 23.80 -42.22 -10.84
C PRO A 587 22.67 -42.62 -9.88
N VAL A 588 21.58 -41.86 -9.86
CA VAL A 588 20.35 -42.22 -9.14
C VAL A 588 19.60 -43.25 -9.97
N ARG A 589 19.43 -44.46 -9.42
CA ARG A 589 18.59 -45.51 -10.00
C ARG A 589 17.21 -45.43 -9.35
N ALA A 590 16.21 -45.02 -10.12
CA ALA A 590 14.82 -45.01 -9.67
C ALA A 590 14.38 -46.44 -9.33
N LYS A 591 13.92 -46.66 -8.10
CA LYS A 591 13.08 -47.80 -7.74
C LYS A 591 11.67 -47.26 -7.52
N VAL A 592 10.76 -47.62 -8.42
CA VAL A 592 9.33 -47.47 -8.21
C VAL A 592 8.95 -48.40 -7.06
N ALA A 593 8.55 -47.83 -5.92
CA ALA A 593 7.98 -48.59 -4.83
C ALA A 593 6.55 -48.97 -5.21
N ALA A 594 6.40 -50.14 -5.81
CA ALA A 594 5.13 -50.83 -5.86
C ALA A 594 4.91 -51.53 -4.51
N SER A 595 3.87 -51.13 -3.79
CA SER A 595 3.18 -52.02 -2.84
C SER A 595 1.75 -51.51 -2.62
N GLU A 596 0.88 -51.73 -3.60
CA GLU A 596 -0.53 -51.98 -3.29
C GLU A 596 -0.58 -53.30 -2.53
N SER A 597 -0.81 -53.24 -1.22
CA SER A 597 -1.29 -54.41 -0.49
C SER A 597 -2.69 -54.71 -1.02
N SER A 598 -2.75 -55.72 -1.89
CA SER A 598 -3.94 -56.28 -2.49
C SER A 598 -5.02 -56.60 -1.46
N ILE A 599 -6.07 -55.78 -1.43
CA ILE A 599 -7.43 -56.27 -1.19
C ILE A 599 -7.97 -56.63 -2.56
N THR A 600 -7.65 -57.84 -3.01
CA THR A 600 -8.25 -58.46 -4.19
C THR A 600 -9.74 -58.66 -3.93
N GLY A 601 -10.58 -58.17 -4.85
CA GLY A 601 -11.88 -58.82 -5.11
C GLY A 601 -13.15 -57.99 -5.01
N SER A 602 -13.14 -56.67 -5.18
CA SER A 602 -14.41 -55.95 -5.32
C SER A 602 -14.28 -54.70 -6.19
N ASN A 603 -14.75 -54.81 -7.44
CA ASN A 603 -14.95 -53.68 -8.37
C ASN A 603 -16.12 -52.77 -7.91
N ARG A 604 -16.28 -52.56 -6.59
CA ARG A 604 -17.37 -51.79 -5.97
C ARG A 604 -16.85 -50.44 -5.52
N MET A 605 -17.70 -49.43 -5.60
CA MET A 605 -17.41 -48.10 -5.08
C MET A 605 -17.19 -48.16 -3.56
N LEU A 606 -16.21 -47.40 -3.06
CA LEU A 606 -15.93 -47.28 -1.63
C LEU A 606 -16.38 -45.90 -1.13
N VAL A 607 -17.15 -45.90 -0.02
CA VAL A 607 -17.57 -44.67 0.66
C VAL A 607 -16.89 -44.61 2.02
N PHE A 608 -16.09 -43.56 2.21
CA PHE A 608 -15.35 -43.30 3.44
C PHE A 608 -16.05 -42.22 4.24
N VAL A 609 -16.42 -42.56 5.48
CA VAL A 609 -16.90 -41.61 6.49
C VAL A 609 -15.87 -41.57 7.62
N PRO A 610 -14.89 -40.65 7.58
CA PRO A 610 -13.78 -40.71 8.52
C PRO A 610 -14.27 -40.51 9.97
N PRO A 611 -13.94 -41.42 10.91
CA PRO A 611 -14.47 -41.38 12.27
C PRO A 611 -13.72 -40.36 13.15
N HIS A 612 -13.76 -39.08 12.78
CA HIS A 612 -13.01 -38.01 13.44
C HIS A 612 -13.93 -37.04 14.22
N PRO A 613 -13.64 -36.72 15.51
CA PRO A 613 -14.45 -35.79 16.30
C PRO A 613 -14.62 -34.40 15.66
N LEU A 614 -13.59 -33.87 15.01
CA LEU A 614 -13.68 -32.57 14.31
C LEU A 614 -14.60 -32.62 13.09
N ILE A 615 -14.64 -33.74 12.36
CA ILE A 615 -15.58 -33.89 11.24
C ILE A 615 -17.02 -33.90 11.77
N LYS A 616 -17.27 -34.65 12.84
CA LYS A 616 -18.58 -34.65 13.53
C LYS A 616 -18.97 -33.26 14.04
N HIS A 617 -18.02 -32.54 14.64
CA HIS A 617 -18.23 -31.17 15.12
C HIS A 617 -18.67 -30.23 13.99
N TRP A 618 -17.93 -30.20 12.88
CA TRP A 618 -18.27 -29.33 11.75
C TRP A 618 -19.59 -29.73 11.10
N ILE A 619 -19.89 -31.02 10.99
CA ILE A 619 -21.21 -31.48 10.57
C ILE A 619 -22.32 -30.98 11.50
N SER A 620 -22.12 -30.98 12.82
CA SER A 620 -23.09 -30.42 13.76
C SER A 620 -23.31 -28.91 13.57
N VAL A 621 -22.23 -28.15 13.33
CA VAL A 621 -22.32 -26.70 13.04
C VAL A 621 -23.08 -26.45 11.74
N LEU A 622 -22.81 -27.24 10.69
CA LEU A 622 -23.51 -27.14 9.42
C LEU A 622 -24.97 -27.57 9.53
N ARG A 623 -25.34 -28.49 10.44
CA ARG A 623 -26.75 -28.91 10.63
C ARG A 623 -27.60 -27.88 11.34
N ASN A 624 -27.01 -27.09 12.23
CA ASN A 624 -27.76 -26.10 13.00
C ASN A 624 -28.31 -25.01 12.06
N ASP A 625 -29.63 -24.87 12.00
CA ASP A 625 -30.34 -23.90 11.15
C ASP A 625 -30.05 -22.44 11.56
N GLN A 626 -29.76 -22.22 12.84
CA GLN A 626 -29.39 -20.91 13.39
C GLN A 626 -27.96 -20.48 13.05
N THR A 627 -27.13 -21.35 12.44
CA THR A 627 -25.75 -21.00 12.07
C THR A 627 -25.75 -19.89 11.00
N PRO A 628 -25.22 -18.69 11.30
CA PRO A 628 -25.14 -17.57 10.35
C PRO A 628 -24.25 -17.90 9.15
N SER A 629 -24.55 -17.33 7.98
CA SER A 629 -23.85 -17.64 6.71
C SER A 629 -22.32 -17.52 6.77
N PRO A 630 -21.71 -16.50 7.41
CA PRO A 630 -20.25 -16.44 7.54
C PRO A 630 -19.66 -17.62 8.32
N ILE A 631 -20.35 -18.04 9.39
CA ILE A 631 -19.92 -19.17 10.22
C ILE A 631 -20.15 -20.50 9.47
N PHE A 632 -21.27 -20.63 8.76
CA PHE A 632 -21.54 -21.80 7.91
C PHE A 632 -20.46 -21.97 6.84
N ARG A 633 -20.09 -20.88 6.15
CA ARG A 633 -19.05 -20.89 5.13
C ARG A 633 -17.68 -21.28 5.69
N SER A 634 -17.28 -20.71 6.82
CA SER A 634 -16.01 -21.11 7.46
C SER A 634 -16.04 -22.58 7.93
N ALA A 635 -17.16 -23.05 8.46
CA ALA A 635 -17.33 -24.43 8.92
C ALA A 635 -17.26 -25.43 7.75
N ILE A 636 -17.89 -25.13 6.61
CA ILE A 636 -17.88 -26.02 5.44
C ILE A 636 -16.48 -26.05 4.80
N ALA A 637 -15.76 -24.92 4.79
CA ALA A 637 -14.37 -24.87 4.34
C ALA A 637 -13.43 -25.72 5.21
N GLU A 638 -13.57 -25.67 6.54
CA GLU A 638 -12.79 -26.51 7.45
C GLU A 638 -13.12 -27.99 7.30
N LEU A 639 -14.40 -28.35 7.12
CA LEU A 639 -14.79 -29.71 6.84
C LEU A 639 -14.15 -30.23 5.54
N GLY A 640 -14.18 -29.43 4.47
CA GLY A 640 -13.57 -29.81 3.20
C GLY A 640 -12.06 -29.99 3.30
N ARG A 641 -11.37 -29.13 4.05
CA ARG A 641 -9.95 -29.26 4.36
C ARG A 641 -9.62 -30.61 5.00
N LEU A 642 -10.40 -31.02 6.01
CA LEU A 642 -10.21 -32.30 6.70
C LEU A 642 -10.52 -33.50 5.81
N LEU A 643 -11.57 -33.43 5.00
CA LEU A 643 -11.94 -34.52 4.10
C LEU A 643 -10.91 -34.69 2.97
N MET A 644 -10.37 -33.60 2.41
CA MET A 644 -9.29 -33.69 1.43
C MET A 644 -8.00 -34.20 2.04
N TYR A 645 -7.68 -33.82 3.28
CA TYR A 645 -6.55 -34.38 4.02
C TYR A 645 -6.68 -35.90 4.15
N GLU A 646 -7.83 -36.39 4.63
CA GLU A 646 -8.08 -37.84 4.75
C GLU A 646 -8.10 -38.55 3.39
N ALA A 647 -8.66 -37.92 2.37
CA ALA A 647 -8.69 -38.48 1.01
C ALA A 647 -7.30 -38.55 0.37
N SER A 648 -6.36 -37.70 0.79
CA SER A 648 -4.99 -37.65 0.29
C SER A 648 -4.03 -38.63 0.97
N ARG A 649 -4.40 -39.19 2.13
CA ARG A 649 -3.53 -39.95 3.06
C ARG A 649 -2.57 -40.94 2.38
N GLU A 650 -3.08 -41.76 1.45
CA GLU A 650 -2.30 -42.78 0.73
C GLU A 650 -2.48 -42.65 -0.79
N TRP A 651 -2.86 -41.45 -1.26
CA TRP A 651 -3.24 -41.23 -2.66
C TRP A 651 -2.50 -40.08 -3.32
N LEU A 652 -1.52 -39.47 -2.67
CA LEU A 652 -0.65 -38.51 -3.35
C LEU A 652 0.55 -39.24 -3.98
N PRO A 653 1.01 -38.80 -5.15
CA PRO A 653 2.20 -39.36 -5.77
C PRO A 653 3.41 -38.97 -4.96
N THR A 654 4.30 -39.92 -4.67
CA THR A 654 5.53 -39.64 -3.94
C THR A 654 6.76 -40.08 -4.71
N VAL A 655 7.87 -39.38 -4.47
CA VAL A 655 9.19 -39.70 -4.97
C VAL A 655 10.17 -39.72 -3.81
N VAL A 656 11.00 -40.76 -3.78
CA VAL A 656 12.08 -40.87 -2.80
C VAL A 656 13.31 -40.15 -3.33
N GLY A 657 13.92 -39.33 -2.48
CA GLY A 657 15.17 -38.63 -2.74
C GLY A 657 16.12 -38.70 -1.55
N GLU A 658 17.33 -38.21 -1.73
CA GLU A 658 18.24 -37.91 -0.63
C GLU A 658 18.41 -36.40 -0.54
N ILE A 659 18.26 -35.87 0.67
CA ILE A 659 18.59 -34.48 0.98
C ILE A 659 19.65 -34.43 2.07
N MET A 660 20.40 -33.34 2.09
CA MET A 660 21.23 -33.04 3.24
C MET A 660 20.36 -32.40 4.31
N SER A 661 20.06 -33.16 5.36
CA SER A 661 19.56 -32.58 6.61
C SER A 661 20.70 -31.88 7.35
N PRO A 662 20.43 -31.01 8.33
CA PRO A 662 21.46 -30.41 9.18
C PRO A 662 22.38 -31.43 9.88
N MET A 663 21.96 -32.70 10.00
CA MET A 663 22.70 -33.78 10.65
C MET A 663 23.32 -34.80 9.68
N GLY A 664 23.20 -34.58 8.37
CA GLY A 664 23.74 -35.48 7.34
C GLY A 664 22.74 -35.85 6.26
N ALA A 665 23.16 -36.71 5.33
CA ALA A 665 22.30 -37.22 4.27
C ALA A 665 21.13 -38.01 4.87
N ALA A 666 19.92 -37.62 4.49
CA ALA A 666 18.68 -38.24 4.90
C ALA A 666 17.90 -38.67 3.65
N SER A 667 17.47 -39.92 3.63
CA SER A 667 16.48 -40.38 2.66
C SER A 667 15.13 -39.78 3.05
N VAL A 668 14.49 -39.11 2.11
CA VAL A 668 13.24 -38.40 2.30
C VAL A 668 12.28 -38.71 1.16
N GLU A 669 11.01 -38.53 1.44
CA GLU A 669 9.93 -38.75 0.49
C GLU A 669 9.19 -37.43 0.26
N PHE A 670 9.06 -37.03 -1.00
CA PHE A 670 8.37 -35.81 -1.41
C PHE A 670 7.15 -36.16 -2.25
N ILE A 671 6.13 -35.29 -2.24
CA ILE A 671 5.06 -35.40 -3.23
C ILE A 671 5.64 -35.07 -4.61
N ASP A 672 5.41 -35.91 -5.62
CA ASP A 672 5.97 -35.71 -6.96
C ASP A 672 5.35 -34.47 -7.62
N PRO A 673 6.12 -33.38 -7.84
CA PRO A 673 5.58 -32.16 -8.45
C PRO A 673 5.28 -32.32 -9.94
N ARG A 674 5.69 -33.43 -10.58
CA ARG A 674 5.45 -33.71 -12.00
C ARG A 674 4.07 -34.29 -12.26
N GLU A 675 3.44 -34.89 -11.24
CA GLU A 675 2.08 -35.41 -11.32
C GLU A 675 1.08 -34.38 -10.77
N PRO A 676 0.30 -33.71 -11.62
CA PRO A 676 -0.53 -32.58 -11.20
C PRO A 676 -1.73 -33.02 -10.36
N ILE A 677 -1.96 -32.31 -9.26
CA ILE A 677 -3.15 -32.46 -8.42
C ILE A 677 -4.14 -31.35 -8.78
N ALA A 678 -5.37 -31.72 -9.11
CA ALA A 678 -6.44 -30.79 -9.46
C ALA A 678 -7.60 -30.86 -8.46
N VAL A 679 -8.24 -29.72 -8.21
CA VAL A 679 -9.47 -29.60 -7.43
C VAL A 679 -10.54 -28.99 -8.32
N VAL A 680 -11.67 -29.68 -8.45
CA VAL A 680 -12.78 -29.30 -9.32
C VAL A 680 -14.02 -29.12 -8.46
N PRO A 681 -14.26 -27.93 -7.89
CA PRO A 681 -15.52 -27.58 -7.25
C PRO A 681 -16.65 -27.45 -8.26
N ILE A 682 -17.79 -28.08 -7.94
CA ILE A 682 -19.06 -27.82 -8.60
C ILE A 682 -19.68 -26.56 -8.00
N LEU A 683 -19.82 -25.52 -8.82
CA LEU A 683 -20.33 -24.23 -8.41
C LEU A 683 -21.84 -24.26 -8.17
N ARG A 684 -22.34 -23.55 -7.15
CA ARG A 684 -21.66 -22.55 -6.31
C ARG A 684 -21.11 -23.11 -4.99
N ALA A 685 -21.81 -24.07 -4.38
CA ALA A 685 -21.55 -24.54 -3.03
C ALA A 685 -20.22 -25.32 -2.91
N GLY A 686 -19.79 -26.04 -3.95
CA GLY A 686 -18.51 -26.77 -3.96
C GLY A 686 -17.30 -25.87 -3.79
N LEU A 687 -17.40 -24.58 -4.17
CA LEU A 687 -16.32 -23.61 -3.95
C LEU A 687 -16.12 -23.32 -2.45
N ALA A 688 -17.20 -23.25 -1.68
CA ALA A 688 -17.11 -23.05 -0.23
C ALA A 688 -16.46 -24.26 0.46
N LEU A 689 -16.78 -25.48 0.02
CA LEU A 689 -16.15 -26.70 0.52
C LEU A 689 -14.67 -26.83 0.10
N ALA A 690 -14.29 -26.30 -1.06
CA ALA A 690 -12.91 -26.33 -1.56
C ALA A 690 -12.03 -25.15 -1.11
N GLU A 691 -12.57 -24.19 -0.36
CA GLU A 691 -11.92 -22.90 -0.04
C GLU A 691 -10.53 -23.07 0.61
N HIS A 692 -10.35 -24.10 1.43
CA HIS A 692 -9.08 -24.37 2.12
C HIS A 692 -8.22 -25.47 1.48
N ALA A 693 -8.52 -25.93 0.25
CA ALA A 693 -7.78 -27.01 -0.39
C ALA A 693 -6.26 -26.78 -0.48
N SER A 694 -5.84 -25.55 -0.81
CA SER A 694 -4.43 -25.17 -0.93
C SER A 694 -3.64 -25.11 0.38
N THR A 695 -4.32 -25.23 1.53
CA THR A 695 -3.66 -25.35 2.84
C THR A 695 -3.20 -26.78 3.13
N VAL A 696 -3.72 -27.77 2.40
CA VAL A 696 -3.42 -29.20 2.58
C VAL A 696 -2.73 -29.80 1.37
N LEU A 697 -3.11 -29.40 0.15
CA LEU A 697 -2.59 -29.97 -1.09
C LEU A 697 -1.48 -29.08 -1.69
N PRO A 698 -0.21 -29.52 -1.73
CA PRO A 698 0.86 -28.73 -2.32
C PRO A 698 0.71 -28.61 -3.84
N ALA A 699 0.99 -27.43 -4.39
CA ALA A 699 1.03 -27.14 -5.83
C ALA A 699 -0.22 -27.56 -6.65
N ASN A 700 -1.41 -27.57 -6.03
CA ASN A 700 -2.66 -27.94 -6.70
C ASN A 700 -3.18 -26.86 -7.67
N LYS A 701 -3.96 -27.27 -8.68
CA LYS A 701 -4.70 -26.40 -9.59
C LYS A 701 -6.21 -26.48 -9.33
N ILE A 702 -6.87 -25.32 -9.20
CA ILE A 702 -8.32 -25.27 -9.02
C ILE A 702 -9.01 -24.91 -10.33
N TYR A 703 -9.88 -25.79 -10.82
CA TYR A 703 -10.75 -25.54 -11.98
C TYR A 703 -12.16 -25.19 -11.51
N HIS A 704 -13.02 -24.71 -12.40
CA HIS A 704 -14.38 -24.29 -12.03
C HIS A 704 -15.41 -24.93 -12.98
N LEU A 705 -16.34 -25.68 -12.41
CA LEU A 705 -17.40 -26.35 -13.14
C LEU A 705 -18.76 -25.91 -12.58
N GLY A 706 -19.57 -25.22 -13.38
CA GLY A 706 -20.92 -24.78 -12.99
C GLY A 706 -21.97 -25.69 -13.60
N ILE A 707 -22.65 -26.45 -12.74
CA ILE A 707 -23.79 -27.30 -13.10
C ILE A 707 -24.95 -26.87 -12.23
N SER A 708 -26.08 -26.53 -12.86
CA SER A 708 -27.33 -26.24 -12.17
C SER A 708 -28.27 -27.43 -12.31
N ARG A 709 -29.08 -27.68 -11.29
CA ARG A 709 -30.15 -28.68 -11.36
C ARG A 709 -31.44 -27.94 -11.64
N ASP A 710 -32.17 -28.37 -12.66
CA ASP A 710 -33.53 -27.90 -12.89
C ASP A 710 -34.45 -28.38 -11.75
N GLU A 711 -35.20 -27.48 -11.13
CA GLU A 711 -35.96 -27.78 -9.90
C GLU A 711 -37.21 -28.64 -10.15
N GLU A 712 -37.74 -28.64 -11.37
CA GLU A 712 -38.94 -29.41 -11.74
C GLU A 712 -38.57 -30.80 -12.29
N THR A 713 -37.53 -30.88 -13.13
CA THR A 713 -37.11 -32.12 -13.79
C THR A 713 -35.98 -32.87 -13.06
N LEU A 714 -35.30 -32.20 -12.12
CA LEU A 714 -34.13 -32.71 -11.38
C LEU A 714 -32.93 -33.10 -12.27
N LEU A 715 -32.93 -32.69 -13.54
CA LEU A 715 -31.85 -32.94 -14.49
C LEU A 715 -30.73 -31.89 -14.40
N PRO A 716 -29.46 -32.27 -14.56
CA PRO A 716 -28.34 -31.34 -14.55
C PRO A 716 -28.20 -30.59 -15.88
N SER A 717 -27.90 -29.30 -15.83
CA SER A 717 -27.52 -28.46 -16.96
C SER A 717 -26.19 -27.75 -16.68
N VAL A 718 -25.25 -27.81 -17.63
CA VAL A 718 -23.93 -27.18 -17.48
C VAL A 718 -24.02 -25.73 -17.95
N TYR A 719 -23.79 -24.77 -17.05
CA TYR A 719 -23.80 -23.34 -17.36
C TYR A 719 -22.38 -22.72 -17.38
N LEU A 720 -21.38 -23.41 -16.82
CA LEU A 720 -19.98 -22.98 -16.87
C LEU A 720 -19.07 -24.21 -16.95
N ASN A 721 -18.18 -24.25 -17.93
CA ASN A 721 -17.14 -25.29 -18.01
C ASN A 721 -15.78 -24.63 -18.26
N LYS A 722 -14.92 -24.64 -17.24
CA LYS A 722 -13.52 -24.17 -17.30
C LYS A 722 -12.52 -25.28 -17.03
N LEU A 723 -12.90 -26.52 -17.34
CA LEU A 723 -11.98 -27.65 -17.38
C LEU A 723 -11.06 -27.52 -18.61
N PRO A 724 -9.83 -28.06 -18.57
CA PRO A 724 -9.00 -28.16 -19.77
C PRO A 724 -9.65 -29.07 -20.82
N ASP A 725 -9.20 -28.98 -22.07
CA ASP A 725 -9.67 -29.87 -23.13
C ASP A 725 -9.29 -31.33 -22.83
N GLU A 726 -8.10 -31.57 -22.29
CA GLU A 726 -7.64 -32.85 -21.77
C GLU A 726 -6.82 -32.68 -20.49
N PHE A 727 -6.90 -33.65 -19.58
CA PHE A 727 -6.03 -33.71 -18.41
C PHE A 727 -4.75 -34.49 -18.73
N PRO A 728 -3.57 -34.07 -18.20
CA PRO A 728 -2.36 -34.86 -18.28
C PRO A 728 -2.57 -36.29 -17.75
N GLU A 729 -1.94 -37.30 -18.37
CA GLU A 729 -2.19 -38.73 -18.10
C GLU A 729 -2.12 -39.13 -16.62
N ASN A 730 -1.23 -38.52 -15.83
CA ASN A 730 -1.05 -38.84 -14.40
C ASN A 730 -1.72 -37.84 -13.44
N SER A 731 -2.72 -37.09 -13.93
CA SER A 731 -3.44 -36.13 -13.08
C SER A 731 -4.27 -36.85 -12.02
N ARG A 732 -4.34 -36.28 -10.81
CA ARG A 732 -5.23 -36.72 -9.73
C ARG A 732 -6.23 -35.62 -9.41
N VAL A 733 -7.52 -35.94 -9.39
CA VAL A 733 -8.61 -34.95 -9.30
C VAL A 733 -9.47 -35.17 -8.07
N PHE A 734 -9.59 -34.12 -7.25
CA PHE A 734 -10.64 -34.01 -6.23
C PHE A 734 -11.86 -33.33 -6.84
N LEU A 735 -12.94 -34.08 -7.06
CA LEU A 735 -14.23 -33.55 -7.49
C LEU A 735 -15.06 -33.18 -6.26
N VAL A 736 -15.43 -31.91 -6.12
CA VAL A 736 -15.96 -31.37 -4.86
C VAL A 736 -17.41 -30.92 -5.04
N ASP A 737 -18.33 -31.59 -4.36
CA ASP A 737 -19.75 -31.27 -4.32
C ASP A 737 -20.26 -31.43 -2.89
N PRO A 738 -20.76 -30.38 -2.21
CA PRO A 738 -21.08 -30.49 -0.80
C PRO A 738 -22.23 -31.45 -0.48
N MET A 739 -23.13 -31.70 -1.43
CA MET A 739 -24.35 -32.46 -1.17
C MET A 739 -24.62 -33.49 -2.27
N LEU A 740 -24.39 -34.76 -1.96
CA LEU A 740 -24.72 -35.87 -2.87
C LEU A 740 -26.14 -36.38 -2.58
N ALA A 741 -27.15 -35.68 -3.10
CA ALA A 741 -28.56 -36.01 -2.87
C ALA A 741 -29.10 -37.06 -3.86
N THR A 742 -29.51 -36.64 -5.06
CA THR A 742 -30.03 -37.53 -6.12
C THR A 742 -28.94 -38.07 -7.04
N GLY A 743 -27.73 -37.50 -6.96
CA GLY A 743 -26.55 -37.90 -7.74
C GLY A 743 -26.53 -37.40 -9.19
N GLY A 744 -27.53 -36.63 -9.65
CA GLY A 744 -27.57 -36.12 -11.04
C GLY A 744 -26.37 -35.23 -11.40
N THR A 745 -26.11 -34.23 -10.56
CA THR A 745 -25.04 -33.24 -10.76
C THR A 745 -23.65 -33.88 -10.77
N ILE A 746 -23.34 -34.71 -9.77
CA ILE A 746 -22.04 -35.37 -9.66
C ILE A 746 -21.81 -36.36 -10.81
N VAL A 747 -22.85 -37.06 -11.29
CA VAL A 747 -22.74 -37.96 -12.45
C VAL A 747 -22.40 -37.19 -13.73
N ALA A 748 -23.07 -36.05 -13.97
CA ALA A 748 -22.75 -35.21 -15.12
C ALA A 748 -21.30 -34.67 -15.06
N ALA A 749 -20.83 -34.28 -13.88
CA ALA A 749 -19.44 -33.87 -13.71
C ALA A 749 -18.44 -35.02 -13.93
N MET A 750 -18.75 -36.23 -13.46
CA MET A 750 -17.92 -37.42 -13.69
C MET A 750 -17.82 -37.77 -15.18
N ASP A 751 -18.93 -37.69 -15.94
CA ASP A 751 -18.90 -37.92 -17.38
C ASP A 751 -17.98 -36.91 -18.09
N LEU A 752 -18.09 -35.62 -17.75
CA LEU A 752 -17.24 -34.57 -18.32
C LEU A 752 -15.75 -34.76 -18.01
N LEU A 753 -15.41 -35.29 -16.84
CA LEU A 753 -14.02 -35.59 -16.48
C LEU A 753 -13.49 -36.80 -17.25
N LYS A 754 -14.31 -37.85 -17.44
CA LYS A 754 -13.93 -39.03 -18.23
C LYS A 754 -13.76 -38.72 -19.71
N GLU A 755 -14.62 -37.87 -20.27
CA GLU A 755 -14.47 -37.37 -21.65
C GLU A 755 -13.13 -36.66 -21.90
N ARG A 756 -12.48 -36.17 -20.83
CA ARG A 756 -11.20 -35.43 -20.87
C ARG A 756 -9.99 -36.31 -20.54
N GLY A 757 -10.14 -37.63 -20.63
CA GLY A 757 -9.05 -38.60 -20.51
C GLY A 757 -8.78 -39.11 -19.09
N LEU A 758 -9.61 -38.77 -18.09
CA LEU A 758 -9.42 -39.28 -16.71
C LEU A 758 -10.07 -40.65 -16.50
N SER A 759 -9.32 -41.56 -15.87
CA SER A 759 -9.88 -42.82 -15.36
C SER A 759 -10.57 -42.62 -14.01
N VAL A 760 -11.44 -43.57 -13.61
CA VAL A 760 -12.19 -43.49 -12.34
C VAL A 760 -11.26 -43.50 -11.12
N GLN A 761 -10.13 -44.22 -11.21
CA GLN A 761 -9.13 -44.35 -10.15
C GLN A 761 -8.37 -43.04 -9.87
N GLN A 762 -8.38 -42.13 -10.85
CA GLN A 762 -7.76 -40.80 -10.75
C GLN A 762 -8.69 -39.75 -10.14
N ILE A 763 -9.94 -40.12 -9.82
CA ILE A 763 -10.93 -39.19 -9.28
C ILE A 763 -11.35 -39.62 -7.88
N LYS A 764 -11.31 -38.69 -6.93
CA LYS A 764 -11.94 -38.84 -5.61
C LYS A 764 -13.01 -37.78 -5.42
N VAL A 765 -14.20 -38.20 -4.97
CA VAL A 765 -15.31 -37.29 -4.70
C VAL A 765 -15.27 -36.85 -3.24
N ILE A 766 -15.36 -35.54 -2.99
CA ILE A 766 -15.38 -34.94 -1.66
C ILE A 766 -16.73 -34.26 -1.45
N CYS A 767 -17.45 -34.62 -0.38
CA CYS A 767 -18.74 -34.02 -0.05
C CYS A 767 -18.95 -33.85 1.45
N ALA A 768 -19.76 -32.89 1.88
CA ALA A 768 -20.08 -32.72 3.29
C ALA A 768 -21.09 -33.78 3.76
N VAL A 769 -22.12 -34.04 2.95
CA VAL A 769 -23.18 -35.01 3.24
C VAL A 769 -23.59 -35.78 1.98
N ALA A 770 -23.88 -37.07 2.14
CA ALA A 770 -24.37 -37.94 1.07
C ALA A 770 -25.63 -38.71 1.49
N ALA A 771 -26.42 -39.15 0.51
CA ALA A 771 -27.59 -40.00 0.73
C ALA A 771 -27.56 -41.26 -0.18
N PRO A 772 -28.24 -42.37 0.20
CA PRO A 772 -28.24 -43.62 -0.55
C PRO A 772 -28.57 -43.49 -2.05
N PRO A 773 -29.54 -42.66 -2.50
CA PRO A 773 -29.86 -42.56 -3.93
C PRO A 773 -28.67 -42.12 -4.81
N ALA A 774 -27.91 -41.11 -4.39
CA ALA A 774 -26.71 -40.68 -5.10
C ALA A 774 -25.61 -41.75 -5.08
N LEU A 775 -25.40 -42.40 -3.93
CA LEU A 775 -24.37 -43.41 -3.76
C LEU A 775 -24.64 -44.67 -4.61
N SER A 776 -25.89 -45.15 -4.65
CA SER A 776 -26.27 -46.28 -5.52
C SER A 776 -26.04 -45.96 -6.99
N LYS A 777 -26.44 -44.76 -7.44
CA LYS A 777 -26.26 -44.31 -8.82
C LYS A 777 -24.78 -44.20 -9.22
N LEU A 778 -23.94 -43.70 -8.33
CA LEU A 778 -22.48 -43.64 -8.54
C LEU A 778 -21.86 -45.04 -8.57
N ASN A 779 -22.28 -45.94 -7.68
CA ASN A 779 -21.77 -47.31 -7.63
C ASN A 779 -22.12 -48.12 -8.90
N GLU A 780 -23.33 -47.96 -9.43
CA GLU A 780 -23.75 -48.62 -10.67
C GLU A 780 -22.96 -48.12 -11.89
N LYS A 781 -22.69 -46.81 -11.97
CA LYS A 781 -22.10 -46.18 -13.16
C LYS A 781 -20.57 -46.12 -13.13
N TYR A 782 -19.95 -45.97 -11.95
CA TYR A 782 -18.51 -45.81 -11.78
C TYR A 782 -17.97 -46.80 -10.73
N PRO A 783 -17.91 -48.10 -11.08
CA PRO A 783 -17.30 -49.10 -10.21
C PRO A 783 -15.85 -48.73 -9.87
N GLY A 784 -15.46 -48.88 -8.59
CA GLY A 784 -14.13 -48.51 -8.09
C GLY A 784 -13.93 -47.03 -7.73
N LEU A 785 -14.96 -46.18 -7.85
CA LEU A 785 -14.88 -44.79 -7.39
C LEU A 785 -14.74 -44.71 -5.87
N HIS A 786 -13.97 -43.73 -5.37
CA HIS A 786 -13.86 -43.45 -3.94
C HIS A 786 -14.57 -42.14 -3.60
N VAL A 787 -15.51 -42.21 -2.65
CA VAL A 787 -16.28 -41.05 -2.15
C VAL A 787 -15.92 -40.82 -0.69
N TYR A 788 -15.51 -39.61 -0.33
CA TYR A 788 -15.25 -39.19 1.04
C TYR A 788 -16.33 -38.21 1.47
N THR A 789 -17.01 -38.54 2.57
CA THR A 789 -18.11 -37.74 3.09
C THR A 789 -18.03 -37.54 4.60
N GLY A 790 -18.52 -36.41 5.09
CA GLY A 790 -18.59 -36.15 6.53
C GLY A 790 -19.67 -36.98 7.23
N ILE A 791 -20.77 -37.28 6.54
CA ILE A 791 -21.86 -38.12 7.04
C ILE A 791 -22.74 -38.66 5.90
N ILE A 792 -23.36 -39.82 6.13
CA ILE A 792 -24.40 -40.38 5.26
C ILE A 792 -25.74 -40.26 5.99
N ASP A 793 -26.70 -39.61 5.34
CA ASP A 793 -28.05 -39.43 5.86
C ASP A 793 -29.05 -40.38 5.16
N PRO A 794 -30.14 -40.78 5.85
CA PRO A 794 -30.93 -41.96 5.46
C PRO A 794 -31.75 -41.79 4.18
N GLN A 795 -32.23 -40.59 3.88
CA GLN A 795 -33.21 -40.39 2.82
C GLN A 795 -33.13 -39.00 2.16
N VAL A 796 -33.75 -38.91 0.99
CA VAL A 796 -33.96 -37.68 0.23
C VAL A 796 -35.48 -37.48 0.11
N ASN A 797 -35.97 -36.24 0.27
CA ASN A 797 -37.41 -35.94 0.11
C ASN A 797 -37.83 -35.79 -1.36
N GLU A 798 -39.13 -35.58 -1.59
CA GLU A 798 -39.71 -35.39 -2.93
C GLU A 798 -39.09 -34.21 -3.71
N LYS A 799 -38.58 -33.19 -3.01
CA LYS A 799 -37.89 -32.02 -3.60
C LYS A 799 -36.39 -32.25 -3.83
N GLY A 800 -35.89 -33.46 -3.58
CA GLY A 800 -34.48 -33.80 -3.80
C GLY A 800 -33.51 -33.24 -2.76
N PHE A 801 -33.97 -32.91 -1.53
CA PHE A 801 -33.13 -32.52 -0.39
C PHE A 801 -32.87 -33.70 0.56
N ILE A 802 -31.65 -33.77 1.10
CA ILE A 802 -31.25 -34.80 2.08
C ILE A 802 -31.88 -34.49 3.44
N ILE A 803 -32.36 -35.52 4.16
CA ILE A 803 -32.95 -35.38 5.51
C ILE A 803 -32.17 -36.25 6.51
N PRO A 804 -31.74 -35.70 7.67
CA PRO A 804 -31.88 -34.31 8.12
C PRO A 804 -31.09 -33.29 7.29
N GLY A 805 -29.98 -33.69 6.65
CA GLY A 805 -29.23 -32.86 5.72
C GLY A 805 -28.72 -31.55 6.31
N LEU A 806 -28.41 -30.58 5.43
CA LEU A 806 -27.85 -29.28 5.79
C LEU A 806 -28.65 -28.10 5.21
N GLY A 807 -29.80 -28.33 4.56
CA GLY A 807 -30.46 -27.35 3.70
C GLY A 807 -29.70 -27.10 2.39
N ASP A 808 -29.95 -25.98 1.70
CA ASP A 808 -29.16 -25.62 0.51
C ASP A 808 -27.78 -25.06 0.94
N ALA A 809 -26.72 -25.82 0.70
CA ALA A 809 -25.37 -25.42 1.10
C ALA A 809 -24.88 -24.16 0.39
N GLY A 810 -25.38 -23.86 -0.82
CA GLY A 810 -25.07 -22.62 -1.53
C GLY A 810 -25.71 -21.43 -0.83
N ASP A 811 -27.02 -21.45 -0.65
CA ASP A 811 -27.76 -20.34 -0.05
C ASP A 811 -27.30 -20.07 1.38
N ARG A 812 -27.03 -21.13 2.14
CA ARG A 812 -26.51 -20.99 3.50
C ARG A 812 -25.08 -20.45 3.54
N SER A 813 -24.23 -20.77 2.56
CA SER A 813 -22.86 -20.24 2.49
C SER A 813 -22.79 -18.76 2.08
N PHE A 814 -23.77 -18.28 1.30
CA PHE A 814 -23.72 -16.97 0.66
C PHE A 814 -24.87 -16.02 1.05
N GLY A 815 -25.84 -16.48 1.84
CA GLY A 815 -26.97 -15.69 2.33
C GLY A 815 -27.93 -15.25 1.23
N THR A 816 -28.18 -16.10 0.25
CA THR A 816 -29.04 -15.81 -0.92
C THR A 816 -30.41 -16.45 -0.84
#